data_AF-A0AAU9V8J2-F1
#
_entry.id   AF-A0AAU9V8J2-F1
#
_cell.length_a   1.000
_cell.length_b   1.000
_cell.length_c   1.000
_cell.angle_alpha   90.00
_cell.angle_beta   90.00
_cell.angle_gamma   90.00
#
_symmetry.space_group_name_H-M   'P 1'
#
loop_
_entity.id
_entity.type
_entity.pdbx_description
1 polymer ?
#
loop_
_entity_poly.entity_id
_entity_poly.type
_entity_poly.pdbx_seq_one_letter_code
_entity_poly.pdbx_strand_id
1 'polypeptide(L)'
;MKKARGRLAQPRPRVLSCSDTKSSTSDDEYQTPLSTAESDINDADSPVRRSKRRRVIRPPPASLEVQGQRAPTRNPAAGGAVRRMRWTQKMNESVMRAYYEATGGGINLTAYRSTMLSLFQALEPTVTVTAQRLSDQVRAIQRCHLLDESILERLRTNLPQFNTVSYTCAIQSSQNMQRQVTNLNVINSNSVDLSVNCQDNEHMRRALEDAILKYRTMPPNIRPHLPRLPIHRRNLALVGAMDKILKEYLGNTQNLSDTHSLLYCGAAAVCNVAHVNFPSNKTTLPSNTAPAWQVRIEKRIHLTRTLIAKLICFRNGNRRPKIMRFVHQAFAGTNITSSEYINSVTDRIDFLKQKLCAWAKRIKRYKKRRDRYYQNSIFQSDQRKVYRNWEQCTTNVVNNDLPDRDAITNFWRNIWSDPIDHIDSDWMSVVRRRCNSLPQMETTTISPDDVSRAIRSSSNWKCPGRDGLHNFWLKWFRSSHPVLATQFQDALITGSLPTFMTTGFTFLLYKSGSTTDPKNYRPITCLPTIYKLLTSILATKIMKHITTNNILATAQNGCKPGSRGTKELLLIDMTICQQVRRNRKNLAAAWIDYKKAYDSVPHSWLMETMKLYRIDTALCSFLGSCMEQWTTYLQYPGGINVPESTEPIRIKRGIFQGDSLSPLWFCLAMNPLSTLLEDSGLGFHLRKEGKAISHLFYMDDLKLFASKRPELYKLLKITETFSTCIKMEFGVDKCAFIHVERGRIISSENLQLTNSLSLRSLNEGETYKYLGMSEALGIDDGAMKQLIRERFFGRLKKVLNSFLSGGNKVRAFNSWVMPLIVYTFGILRWTQTELDSLDRKVRKMLTIYRMHHPRSSLMRLYIPRKCGGRGFLNAKDLHNRVVYNLREYFLNIKNDMHKDVVAVDKGFTPLSLGKEKLRKPIVMSTIDRVAIWRNKELHGRFYKALTDIDVDQSSSVSWLQHGNLFGETEGFVCAIMDEVIKTNNYRKHIMKDGTPDICRACRKPGESIRHIVSGCGRLANGEYLHRHNQVARIIHQQLALRYGLVENELPYYRYNPTPFLENSHALLYWDRSIITDRFIAANKPDIVLVDRSTRRAIIVDITIPHDDNLVKAEKEKLSKYLDLAHEITAMWNVDSTIIVPIVVSVNGLLAKSFDQHLKKLSLDCWIKGRIQKAVLLETARIVRRFLSLEP
;
A
#
# COMPACT_ATOMS: atom_id res chain seq x y z
N MET A 1 64.05 28.89 13.45
CA MET A 1 65.45 28.57 13.79
C MET A 1 65.67 27.05 13.74
N LYS A 2 66.71 26.64 13.00
CA LYS A 2 67.50 25.37 12.98
C LYS A 2 66.88 24.09 13.60
N LYS A 3 66.55 23.06 12.81
CA LYS A 3 67.38 21.92 12.30
C LYS A 3 68.05 21.04 13.39
N ALA A 4 67.71 19.75 13.36
CA ALA A 4 68.58 18.53 13.35
C ALA A 4 68.04 17.44 14.30
N ARG A 5 67.53 16.30 13.77
CA ARG A 5 68.19 15.01 13.39
C ARG A 5 67.99 13.94 14.47
N GLY A 6 67.58 12.73 14.07
CA GLY A 6 67.73 11.52 14.89
C GLY A 6 66.75 10.40 14.55
N ARG A 7 67.22 9.38 13.82
CA ARG A 7 66.51 8.14 13.48
C ARG A 7 66.40 7.19 14.69
N LEU A 8 65.47 6.23 14.57
CA LEU A 8 65.58 4.78 14.87
C LEU A 8 64.48 4.16 15.75
N ALA A 9 63.94 3.08 15.18
CA ALA A 9 63.61 1.80 15.81
C ALA A 9 62.33 1.63 16.64
N GLN A 10 61.46 0.76 16.13
CA GLN A 10 60.52 -0.06 16.90
C GLN A 10 61.16 -1.42 17.23
N PRO A 11 60.91 -1.97 18.43
CA PRO A 11 60.91 -3.42 18.65
C PRO A 11 59.56 -3.98 19.15
N ARG A 12 59.16 -5.07 18.48
CA ARG A 12 58.43 -6.30 18.85
C ARG A 12 57.76 -6.45 20.25
N PRO A 13 56.80 -7.39 20.33
CA PRO A 13 57.12 -8.66 20.99
C PRO A 13 56.79 -9.94 20.19
N ARG A 14 57.58 -10.99 20.47
CA ARG A 14 57.52 -12.42 20.07
C ARG A 14 56.24 -13.07 20.68
N VAL A 15 55.44 -13.92 20.01
CA VAL A 15 55.59 -15.26 19.40
C VAL A 15 55.99 -16.37 20.36
N LEU A 16 55.13 -17.40 20.45
CA LEU A 16 55.38 -18.86 20.53
C LEU A 16 54.01 -19.52 20.17
N SER A 17 53.86 -20.55 19.34
CA SER A 17 54.78 -21.36 18.54
C SER A 17 54.00 -22.33 17.63
N CYS A 18 54.55 -22.55 16.43
CA CYS A 18 54.68 -23.83 15.69
C CYS A 18 53.43 -24.52 15.11
N SER A 19 53.45 -25.10 13.90
CA SER A 19 54.53 -25.28 12.91
C SER A 19 53.95 -25.80 11.58
N ASP A 20 54.42 -25.20 10.47
CA ASP A 20 54.94 -25.80 9.22
C ASP A 20 54.09 -26.82 8.44
N THR A 21 53.87 -26.69 7.11
CA THR A 21 54.91 -26.66 6.06
C THR A 21 54.36 -26.21 4.68
N LYS A 22 55.31 -25.76 3.85
CA LYS A 22 55.31 -25.19 2.48
C LYS A 22 54.53 -26.01 1.42
N SER A 23 53.97 -25.41 0.37
CA SER A 23 54.70 -25.15 -0.89
C SER A 23 53.91 -24.28 -1.89
N SER A 24 54.69 -23.63 -2.75
CA SER A 24 54.40 -22.65 -3.82
C SER A 24 53.74 -23.25 -5.07
N THR A 25 52.89 -22.49 -5.80
CA THR A 25 53.09 -22.02 -7.21
C THR A 25 51.79 -21.54 -7.88
N SER A 26 51.96 -20.46 -8.68
CA SER A 26 51.30 -20.05 -9.93
C SER A 26 49.77 -19.82 -10.06
N ASP A 27 49.52 -18.72 -10.79
CA ASP A 27 48.31 -18.29 -11.48
C ASP A 27 47.58 -19.40 -12.26
N ASP A 28 46.24 -19.40 -12.26
CA ASP A 28 45.39 -19.12 -13.44
C ASP A 28 43.91 -19.54 -13.24
N GLU A 29 43.04 -18.87 -14.02
CA GLU A 29 41.69 -19.27 -14.46
C GLU A 29 40.51 -19.41 -13.46
N TYR A 30 39.58 -18.45 -13.57
CA TYR A 30 38.21 -18.54 -13.02
C TYR A 30 37.19 -18.79 -14.14
N GLN A 31 36.73 -20.04 -14.30
CA GLN A 31 35.51 -20.40 -15.02
C GLN A 31 34.56 -21.29 -14.19
N THR A 32 33.36 -20.74 -13.90
CA THR A 32 32.06 -21.43 -13.78
C THR A 32 31.85 -22.46 -12.61
N PRO A 33 30.62 -22.98 -12.35
CA PRO A 33 29.97 -22.82 -11.04
C PRO A 33 29.86 -24.11 -10.23
N LEU A 34 30.07 -24.01 -8.91
CA LEU A 34 29.85 -25.12 -7.99
C LEU A 34 28.39 -25.61 -7.98
N SER A 35 28.22 -26.80 -8.55
CA SER A 35 27.26 -27.82 -8.14
C SER A 35 27.68 -28.41 -6.79
N THR A 36 26.81 -28.34 -5.78
CA THR A 36 26.72 -29.34 -4.70
C THR A 36 25.35 -29.21 -4.03
N ALA A 37 24.60 -30.31 -4.05
CA ALA A 37 23.61 -30.72 -3.04
C ALA A 37 22.87 -31.97 -3.59
N GLU A 38 23.56 -33.10 -3.56
CA GLU A 38 22.93 -34.40 -3.33
C GLU A 38 23.04 -34.73 -1.83
N SER A 39 22.14 -35.63 -1.40
CA SER A 39 21.91 -36.21 -0.07
C SER A 39 21.26 -35.30 0.99
N ASP A 40 19.94 -35.46 1.14
CA ASP A 40 19.39 -36.10 2.34
C ASP A 40 17.95 -36.55 2.06
N ILE A 41 17.86 -37.86 1.78
CA ILE A 41 16.65 -38.68 1.88
C ILE A 41 16.80 -39.39 3.22
N ASN A 42 15.90 -39.12 4.16
CA ASN A 42 15.47 -40.05 5.20
C ASN A 42 14.26 -39.41 5.90
N ASP A 43 13.11 -40.08 5.82
CA ASP A 43 12.26 -40.30 6.98
C ASP A 43 11.26 -41.41 6.66
N ALA A 44 11.43 -42.51 7.38
CA ALA A 44 10.66 -43.73 7.30
C ALA A 44 9.46 -43.65 8.24
N ASP A 45 8.36 -44.23 7.76
CA ASP A 45 7.12 -44.52 8.48
C ASP A 45 7.35 -45.40 9.72
N SER A 46 6.53 -45.18 10.74
CA SER A 46 6.08 -46.21 11.69
C SER A 46 4.77 -45.80 12.42
N PRO A 47 3.97 -46.77 12.90
CA PRO A 47 2.53 -46.80 12.60
C PRO A 47 1.62 -46.70 13.83
N VAL A 48 0.36 -46.24 13.65
CA VAL A 48 -0.70 -46.43 14.67
C VAL A 48 -2.02 -46.90 14.03
N ARG A 49 -2.29 -48.19 14.27
CA ARG A 49 -3.57 -48.90 14.53
C ARG A 49 -4.87 -48.33 13.95
N ARG A 50 -5.50 -49.11 13.05
CA ARG A 50 -6.97 -49.24 12.98
C ARG A 50 -7.40 -50.70 12.90
N SER A 51 -8.32 -51.05 13.78
CA SER A 51 -8.88 -52.37 14.04
C SER A 51 -9.88 -52.83 12.96
N LYS A 52 -9.85 -54.13 12.69
CA LYS A 52 -10.79 -54.90 11.85
C LYS A 52 -12.20 -54.93 12.47
N ARG A 53 -13.24 -54.92 11.62
CA ARG A 53 -14.47 -55.71 11.83
C ARG A 53 -14.97 -56.29 10.50
N ARG A 54 -15.47 -57.53 10.61
CA ARG A 54 -15.70 -58.55 9.58
C ARG A 54 -16.99 -58.32 8.79
N ARG A 55 -17.00 -58.89 7.58
CA ARG A 55 -18.17 -59.19 6.72
C ARG A 55 -19.08 -60.24 7.37
N VAL A 56 -20.38 -60.15 7.07
CA VAL A 56 -21.31 -61.28 7.06
C VAL A 56 -21.97 -61.32 5.66
N ILE A 57 -21.99 -62.50 5.08
CA ILE A 57 -22.59 -62.87 3.77
C ILE A 57 -23.67 -63.89 4.08
N ARG A 58 -24.85 -63.82 3.45
CA ARG A 58 -25.69 -64.97 3.05
C ARG A 58 -26.92 -64.52 2.20
N PRO A 59 -27.64 -65.43 1.48
CA PRO A 59 -27.50 -65.66 0.04
C PRO A 59 -28.87 -65.52 -0.71
N PRO A 60 -29.01 -65.89 -2.01
CA PRO A 60 -30.14 -65.49 -2.87
C PRO A 60 -31.26 -66.56 -2.98
N PRO A 61 -32.45 -66.17 -3.46
CA PRO A 61 -33.19 -66.98 -4.45
C PRO A 61 -33.77 -66.10 -5.58
N ALA A 62 -33.62 -66.45 -6.85
CA ALA A 62 -34.33 -67.47 -7.65
C ALA A 62 -35.65 -66.96 -8.26
N SER A 63 -35.74 -67.18 -9.57
CA SER A 63 -36.73 -66.78 -10.57
C SER A 63 -37.96 -67.70 -10.61
N LEU A 64 -39.14 -67.11 -10.87
CA LEU A 64 -40.15 -67.51 -11.89
C LEU A 64 -41.52 -66.83 -11.60
N GLU A 65 -42.15 -66.31 -12.67
CA GLU A 65 -43.59 -66.30 -13.04
C GLU A 65 -44.69 -66.14 -11.95
N VAL A 66 -45.84 -65.46 -12.09
CA VAL A 66 -46.65 -65.04 -13.23
C VAL A 66 -47.81 -64.14 -12.72
N GLN A 67 -48.32 -63.26 -13.60
CA GLN A 67 -49.65 -62.62 -13.66
C GLN A 67 -50.25 -61.81 -12.49
N GLY A 68 -50.67 -60.57 -12.82
CA GLY A 68 -52.10 -60.24 -12.74
C GLY A 68 -52.54 -59.09 -11.83
N GLN A 69 -52.79 -57.94 -12.48
CA GLN A 69 -53.80 -56.92 -12.14
C GLN A 69 -53.49 -55.81 -11.11
N ARG A 70 -54.10 -54.66 -11.42
CA ARG A 70 -53.68 -53.26 -11.18
C ARG A 70 -54.19 -52.66 -9.87
N ALA A 71 -53.38 -51.79 -9.25
CA ALA A 71 -53.80 -50.47 -8.72
C ALA A 71 -52.56 -49.56 -8.49
N PRO A 72 -52.73 -48.27 -8.16
CA PRO A 72 -52.26 -47.10 -8.91
C PRO A 72 -50.82 -46.68 -8.59
N THR A 73 -50.02 -46.32 -9.60
CA THR A 73 -48.68 -45.76 -9.39
C THR A 73 -48.66 -44.25 -9.51
N ARG A 74 -48.45 -43.62 -8.34
CA ARG A 74 -47.78 -42.33 -8.18
C ARG A 74 -46.44 -42.31 -8.92
N ASN A 75 -46.17 -41.20 -9.58
CA ASN A 75 -44.98 -40.92 -10.39
C ASN A 75 -43.66 -41.08 -9.60
N PRO A 76 -42.66 -41.82 -10.14
CA PRO A 76 -41.32 -41.86 -9.61
C PRO A 76 -40.36 -40.86 -10.29
N ALA A 77 -39.36 -40.48 -9.50
CA ALA A 77 -38.12 -39.74 -9.78
C ALA A 77 -37.69 -39.59 -11.26
N ALA A 78 -37.53 -38.33 -11.68
CA ALA A 78 -37.09 -37.93 -13.01
C ALA A 78 -35.59 -38.18 -13.26
N GLY A 79 -35.25 -39.44 -13.53
CA GLY A 79 -34.08 -39.86 -14.31
C GLY A 79 -34.51 -40.28 -15.71
N GLY A 80 -35.13 -39.37 -16.47
CA GLY A 80 -35.58 -39.61 -17.85
C GLY A 80 -34.66 -38.94 -18.87
N ALA A 81 -34.31 -39.65 -19.93
CA ALA A 81 -33.63 -39.08 -21.09
C ALA A 81 -34.46 -37.90 -21.64
N VAL A 82 -33.94 -36.68 -21.50
CA VAL A 82 -34.56 -35.49 -22.09
C VAL A 82 -34.49 -35.64 -23.61
N ARG A 83 -35.63 -35.97 -24.23
CA ARG A 83 -35.81 -35.94 -25.69
C ARG A 83 -35.27 -34.61 -26.21
N ARG A 84 -34.27 -34.64 -27.12
CA ARG A 84 -33.79 -33.43 -27.78
C ARG A 84 -34.96 -32.77 -28.50
N MET A 85 -35.33 -31.59 -28.03
CA MET A 85 -36.27 -30.72 -28.72
C MET A 85 -35.78 -30.49 -30.17
N ARG A 86 -36.63 -30.78 -31.16
CA ARG A 86 -36.40 -30.44 -32.57
C ARG A 86 -36.97 -29.05 -32.83
N TRP A 87 -36.15 -28.17 -33.39
CA TRP A 87 -36.56 -26.84 -33.83
C TRP A 87 -37.19 -26.95 -35.21
N THR A 88 -38.45 -26.51 -35.35
CA THR A 88 -39.11 -26.42 -36.66
C THR A 88 -38.71 -25.11 -37.36
N GLN A 89 -38.96 -25.03 -38.66
CA GLN A 89 -38.69 -23.81 -39.43
C GLN A 89 -39.44 -22.58 -38.88
N LYS A 90 -40.73 -22.74 -38.53
CA LYS A 90 -41.53 -21.70 -37.88
C LYS A 90 -40.93 -21.23 -36.55
N MET A 91 -40.45 -22.16 -35.73
CA MET A 91 -39.78 -21.81 -34.48
C MET A 91 -38.48 -21.04 -34.72
N ASN A 92 -37.70 -21.42 -35.75
CA ASN A 92 -36.49 -20.69 -36.12
C ASN A 92 -36.81 -19.26 -36.58
N GLU A 93 -37.92 -19.04 -37.30
CA GLU A 93 -38.39 -17.69 -37.64
C GLU A 93 -38.77 -16.89 -36.39
N SER A 94 -39.51 -17.50 -35.44
CA SER A 94 -39.85 -16.88 -34.15
C SER A 94 -38.59 -16.55 -33.33
N VAL A 95 -37.56 -17.40 -33.36
CA VAL A 95 -36.24 -17.14 -32.74
C VAL A 95 -35.58 -15.92 -33.38
N MET A 96 -35.56 -15.83 -34.71
CA MET A 96 -34.92 -14.70 -35.42
C MET A 96 -35.71 -13.40 -35.29
N ARG A 97 -37.04 -13.44 -35.21
CA ARG A 97 -37.88 -12.27 -34.95
C ARG A 97 -37.63 -11.69 -33.55
N ALA A 98 -37.68 -12.55 -32.51
CA ALA A 98 -37.37 -12.14 -31.15
C ALA A 98 -35.92 -11.63 -31.01
N TYR A 99 -34.98 -12.17 -31.78
CA TYR A 99 -33.61 -11.70 -31.84
C TYR A 99 -33.49 -10.30 -32.45
N TYR A 100 -34.09 -10.06 -33.62
CA TYR A 100 -34.01 -8.76 -34.28
C TYR A 100 -34.76 -7.66 -33.52
N GLU A 101 -35.89 -7.97 -32.88
CA GLU A 101 -36.57 -7.03 -31.98
C GLU A 101 -35.75 -6.72 -30.73
N ALA A 102 -35.18 -7.74 -30.07
CA ALA A 102 -34.37 -7.54 -28.85
C ALA A 102 -33.05 -6.79 -29.11
N THR A 103 -32.56 -6.78 -30.35
CA THR A 103 -31.27 -6.17 -30.73
C THR A 103 -31.41 -4.95 -31.63
N GLY A 104 -32.63 -4.54 -31.99
CA GLY A 104 -32.88 -3.44 -32.94
C GLY A 104 -32.26 -3.71 -34.32
N GLY A 105 -32.56 -4.86 -34.92
CA GLY A 105 -32.01 -5.28 -36.21
C GLY A 105 -30.58 -5.86 -36.15
N GLY A 106 -30.10 -6.24 -34.95
CA GLY A 106 -28.76 -6.82 -34.75
C GLY A 106 -27.68 -5.83 -34.28
N ILE A 107 -28.05 -4.57 -34.00
CA ILE A 107 -27.12 -3.47 -33.71
C ILE A 107 -26.74 -3.43 -32.21
N ASN A 108 -27.66 -3.75 -31.30
CA ASN A 108 -27.41 -3.75 -29.86
C ASN A 108 -27.23 -5.17 -29.29
N LEU A 109 -25.98 -5.64 -29.26
CA LEU A 109 -25.63 -7.01 -28.81
C LEU A 109 -25.40 -7.14 -27.29
N THR A 110 -25.66 -6.09 -26.51
CA THR A 110 -25.38 -6.07 -25.06
C THR A 110 -26.66 -6.30 -24.27
N ALA A 111 -26.68 -7.31 -23.39
CA ALA A 111 -27.80 -7.65 -22.50
C ALA A 111 -29.16 -8.05 -23.15
N TYR A 112 -29.21 -8.26 -24.47
CA TYR A 112 -30.46 -8.60 -25.21
C TYR A 112 -31.11 -9.94 -24.85
N ARG A 113 -30.41 -10.85 -24.15
CA ARG A 113 -30.84 -12.25 -23.96
C ARG A 113 -32.09 -12.41 -23.10
N SER A 114 -32.27 -11.56 -22.07
CA SER A 114 -33.48 -11.59 -21.24
C SER A 114 -34.69 -11.09 -22.02
N THR A 115 -34.53 -9.99 -22.75
CA THR A 115 -35.56 -9.41 -23.62
C THR A 115 -35.96 -10.38 -24.73
N MET A 116 -34.97 -11.01 -25.37
CA MET A 116 -35.21 -12.03 -26.40
C MET A 116 -35.98 -13.23 -25.86
N LEU A 117 -35.70 -13.67 -24.62
CA LEU A 117 -36.45 -14.77 -24.01
C LEU A 117 -37.92 -14.38 -23.79
N SER A 118 -38.20 -13.19 -23.27
CA SER A 118 -39.56 -12.70 -23.07
C SER A 118 -40.33 -12.56 -24.39
N LEU A 119 -39.70 -11.99 -25.42
CA LEU A 119 -40.29 -11.86 -26.76
C LEU A 119 -40.54 -13.23 -27.41
N PHE A 120 -39.60 -14.17 -27.28
CA PHE A 120 -39.79 -15.52 -27.80
C PHE A 120 -40.92 -16.28 -27.07
N GLN A 121 -41.02 -16.13 -25.75
CA GLN A 121 -42.11 -16.73 -24.97
C GLN A 121 -43.48 -16.14 -25.34
N ALA A 122 -43.54 -14.88 -25.78
CA ALA A 122 -44.76 -14.29 -26.32
C ALA A 122 -45.13 -14.88 -27.69
N LEU A 123 -44.15 -15.19 -28.54
CA LEU A 123 -44.35 -15.77 -29.87
C LEU A 123 -44.66 -17.28 -29.85
N GLU A 124 -44.06 -18.03 -28.91
CA GLU A 124 -44.20 -19.49 -28.76
C GLU A 124 -44.45 -19.88 -27.29
N PRO A 125 -45.62 -19.55 -26.72
CA PRO A 125 -45.91 -19.70 -25.28
C PRO A 125 -45.93 -21.16 -24.80
N THR A 126 -46.10 -22.12 -25.69
CA THR A 126 -46.09 -23.56 -25.39
C THR A 126 -44.69 -24.14 -25.28
N VAL A 127 -43.64 -23.35 -25.57
CA VAL A 127 -42.24 -23.79 -25.64
C VAL A 127 -41.42 -23.26 -24.46
N THR A 128 -40.97 -24.16 -23.58
CA THR A 128 -40.10 -23.81 -22.45
C THR A 128 -38.62 -23.92 -22.82
N VAL A 129 -37.92 -22.80 -22.98
CA VAL A 129 -36.49 -22.74 -23.34
C VAL A 129 -35.74 -21.69 -22.51
N THR A 130 -34.42 -21.85 -22.34
CA THR A 130 -33.58 -20.86 -21.64
C THR A 130 -33.05 -19.80 -22.61
N ALA A 131 -32.80 -18.59 -22.11
CA ALA A 131 -32.22 -17.49 -22.90
C ALA A 131 -30.89 -17.86 -23.58
N GLN A 132 -30.08 -18.70 -22.92
CA GLN A 132 -28.83 -19.21 -23.49
C GLN A 132 -29.08 -20.14 -24.69
N ARG A 133 -30.10 -21.00 -24.60
CA ARG A 133 -30.44 -21.95 -25.65
C ARG A 133 -31.02 -21.27 -26.89
N LEU A 134 -31.80 -20.21 -26.71
CA LEU A 134 -32.25 -19.33 -27.81
C LEU A 134 -31.08 -18.61 -28.50
N SER A 135 -30.14 -18.08 -27.73
CA SER A 135 -28.93 -17.44 -28.29
C SER A 135 -28.05 -18.43 -29.05
N ASP A 136 -27.92 -19.67 -28.57
CA ASP A 136 -27.20 -20.71 -29.29
C ASP A 136 -27.94 -21.16 -30.56
N GLN A 137 -29.28 -21.14 -30.54
CA GLN A 137 -30.09 -21.44 -31.72
C GLN A 137 -29.99 -20.35 -32.79
N VAL A 138 -29.93 -19.06 -32.43
CA VAL A 138 -29.64 -17.96 -33.39
C VAL A 138 -28.33 -18.22 -34.13
N ARG A 139 -27.28 -18.61 -33.39
CA ARG A 139 -25.98 -18.94 -34.00
C ARG A 139 -26.06 -20.16 -34.91
N ALA A 140 -26.86 -21.16 -34.53
CA ALA A 140 -27.07 -22.35 -35.35
C ALA A 140 -27.83 -22.01 -36.64
N ILE A 141 -28.87 -21.16 -36.57
CA ILE A 141 -29.62 -20.69 -37.74
C ILE A 141 -28.70 -19.92 -38.70
N GLN A 142 -27.90 -18.99 -38.18
CA GLN A 142 -26.97 -18.17 -38.97
C GLN A 142 -25.80 -18.97 -39.55
N ARG A 143 -25.23 -19.92 -38.78
CA ARG A 143 -24.05 -20.68 -39.23
C ARG A 143 -24.41 -21.80 -40.20
N CYS A 144 -25.56 -22.44 -40.00
CA CYS A 144 -25.98 -23.59 -40.79
C CYS A 144 -27.05 -23.23 -41.85
N HIS A 145 -27.32 -21.93 -42.07
CA HIS A 145 -28.32 -21.42 -43.01
C HIS A 145 -29.68 -22.12 -42.89
N LEU A 146 -30.20 -22.25 -41.65
CA LEU A 146 -31.45 -22.99 -41.38
C LEU A 146 -32.72 -22.22 -41.79
N LEU A 147 -32.56 -20.99 -42.28
CA LEU A 147 -33.58 -20.15 -42.90
C LEU A 147 -32.96 -19.49 -44.12
N ASP A 148 -33.73 -19.39 -45.22
CA ASP A 148 -33.30 -18.69 -46.42
C ASP A 148 -33.09 -17.19 -46.18
N GLU A 149 -32.14 -16.60 -46.91
CA GLU A 149 -31.75 -15.20 -46.75
C GLU A 149 -32.93 -14.25 -47.04
N SER A 150 -33.84 -14.62 -47.94
CA SER A 150 -35.07 -13.86 -48.24
C SER A 150 -36.03 -13.80 -47.04
N ILE A 151 -36.10 -14.85 -46.22
CA ILE A 151 -36.90 -14.91 -45.00
C ILE A 151 -36.26 -14.06 -43.91
N LEU A 152 -34.93 -14.13 -43.76
CA LEU A 152 -34.19 -13.32 -42.80
C LEU A 152 -34.30 -11.83 -43.09
N GLU A 153 -34.26 -11.44 -44.36
CA GLU A 153 -34.37 -10.04 -44.76
C GLU A 153 -35.80 -9.52 -44.56
N ARG A 154 -36.83 -10.32 -44.92
CA ARG A 154 -38.23 -10.03 -44.61
C ARG A 154 -38.47 -9.82 -43.11
N LEU A 155 -37.81 -10.59 -42.25
CA LEU A 155 -37.92 -10.44 -40.80
C LEU A 155 -37.22 -9.18 -40.26
N ARG A 156 -36.18 -8.68 -40.94
CA ARG A 156 -35.51 -7.42 -40.59
C ARG A 156 -36.31 -6.19 -41.00
N THR A 157 -36.94 -6.20 -42.18
CA THR A 157 -37.71 -5.05 -42.70
C THR A 157 -39.04 -4.80 -41.98
N ASN A 158 -39.57 -5.78 -41.23
CA ASN A 158 -40.84 -5.66 -40.51
C ASN A 158 -40.73 -5.05 -39.09
N LEU A 159 -39.58 -4.43 -38.74
CA LEU A 159 -39.40 -3.76 -37.45
C LEU A 159 -39.93 -2.30 -37.50
N PRO A 160 -40.74 -1.83 -36.53
CA PRO A 160 -41.24 -0.46 -36.51
C PRO A 160 -40.13 0.57 -36.26
N GLN A 161 -40.04 1.61 -37.11
CA GLN A 161 -39.07 2.70 -37.03
C GLN A 161 -39.41 3.68 -35.89
N PHE A 162 -38.47 3.93 -34.97
CA PHE A 162 -38.57 5.00 -33.97
C PHE A 162 -37.83 6.26 -34.45
N ASN A 163 -38.58 7.36 -34.57
CA ASN A 163 -38.14 8.70 -35.01
C ASN A 163 -36.99 9.28 -34.15
N THR A 164 -35.98 9.84 -34.81
CA THR A 164 -34.92 10.65 -34.19
C THR A 164 -35.10 12.12 -34.57
N VAL A 165 -35.40 12.97 -33.59
CA VAL A 165 -35.41 14.43 -33.75
C VAL A 165 -33.99 14.97 -33.52
N SER A 166 -33.54 15.82 -34.45
CA SER A 166 -32.24 16.51 -34.45
C SER A 166 -32.31 17.81 -33.64
N TYR A 167 -31.25 18.16 -32.88
CA TYR A 167 -30.90 19.56 -32.62
C TYR A 167 -29.39 19.78 -32.49
N THR A 168 -28.92 20.75 -33.28
CA THR A 168 -27.60 21.37 -33.38
C THR A 168 -27.30 22.29 -32.18
N CYS A 169 -26.02 22.45 -31.79
CA CYS A 169 -25.60 23.47 -30.81
C CYS A 169 -24.41 24.28 -31.34
N ALA A 170 -24.56 25.60 -31.34
CA ALA A 170 -23.61 26.60 -31.80
C ALA A 170 -22.63 27.01 -30.68
N ILE A 171 -21.40 27.37 -31.09
CA ILE A 171 -20.33 27.87 -30.23
C ILE A 171 -20.30 29.41 -30.31
N GLN A 172 -20.15 30.08 -29.18
CA GLN A 172 -19.66 31.47 -29.10
C GLN A 172 -18.52 31.60 -28.08
N SER A 173 -17.68 32.60 -28.34
CA SER A 173 -16.28 32.79 -27.98
C SER A 173 -16.04 34.03 -27.10
N SER A 174 -14.99 34.02 -26.24
CA SER A 174 -14.15 35.19 -25.81
C SER A 174 -13.24 34.79 -24.61
N GLN A 175 -11.88 34.77 -24.66
CA GLN A 175 -10.86 35.85 -24.50
C GLN A 175 -11.09 36.74 -23.23
N ASN A 176 -10.17 37.07 -22.29
CA ASN A 176 -8.70 37.34 -22.29
C ASN A 176 -8.06 37.43 -20.86
N MET A 177 -6.71 37.30 -20.76
CA MET A 177 -5.68 37.95 -19.87
C MET A 177 -5.77 37.91 -18.30
N GLN A 178 -4.72 37.95 -17.44
CA GLN A 178 -3.24 37.92 -17.46
C GLN A 178 -2.66 37.68 -16.02
N ARG A 179 -1.52 36.96 -15.93
CA ARG A 179 -0.34 36.99 -15.01
C ARG A 179 -0.41 37.48 -13.53
N GLN A 180 0.13 36.69 -12.58
CA GLN A 180 1.47 36.86 -11.94
C GLN A 180 1.80 35.78 -10.87
N VAL A 181 3.07 35.67 -10.51
CA VAL A 181 3.79 34.55 -9.88
C VAL A 181 3.95 34.73 -8.36
N THR A 182 3.87 33.67 -7.54
CA THR A 182 4.76 33.39 -6.39
C THR A 182 4.59 31.97 -5.82
N ASN A 183 5.64 31.49 -5.14
CA ASN A 183 5.95 30.11 -4.77
C ASN A 183 5.39 29.66 -3.41
N LEU A 184 5.15 28.34 -3.30
CA LEU A 184 5.21 27.43 -2.12
C LEU A 184 3.92 26.98 -1.39
N ASN A 185 3.72 25.64 -1.46
CA ASN A 185 3.09 24.75 -0.48
C ASN A 185 1.57 24.80 -0.24
N VAL A 186 0.77 24.51 -1.27
CA VAL A 186 -0.65 24.12 -1.10
C VAL A 186 -1.01 22.99 -2.09
N ILE A 187 -1.32 21.78 -1.60
CA ILE A 187 -2.15 20.83 -2.36
C ILE A 187 -3.60 21.17 -2.00
N ASN A 188 -4.15 22.16 -2.70
CA ASN A 188 -5.57 22.43 -2.89
C ASN A 188 -5.74 23.55 -3.90
N SER A 189 -6.87 23.50 -4.62
CA SER A 189 -7.39 24.43 -5.64
C SER A 189 -6.55 24.58 -6.92
N ASN A 190 -6.82 23.73 -7.90
CA ASN A 190 -7.33 24.21 -9.18
C ASN A 190 -8.53 23.34 -9.51
N SER A 191 -9.71 23.95 -9.60
CA SER A 191 -10.83 23.43 -10.39
C SER A 191 -10.30 23.21 -11.80
N VAL A 192 -9.82 22.01 -12.07
CA VAL A 192 -9.71 21.59 -13.46
C VAL A 192 -11.16 21.37 -13.87
N ASP A 193 -11.74 22.36 -14.54
CA ASP A 193 -12.87 22.13 -15.43
C ASP A 193 -12.41 21.13 -16.48
N LEU A 194 -12.47 19.86 -16.11
CA LEU A 194 -12.70 18.78 -17.05
C LEU A 194 -14.20 18.83 -17.26
N SER A 195 -14.63 19.47 -18.33
CA SER A 195 -15.99 19.36 -18.83
C SER A 195 -16.28 17.86 -19.01
N VAL A 196 -16.99 17.29 -18.03
CA VAL A 196 -17.63 15.99 -18.16
C VAL A 196 -18.68 16.16 -19.25
N ASN A 197 -18.66 15.29 -20.26
CA ASN A 197 -19.55 15.37 -21.42
C ASN A 197 -21.02 15.37 -20.96
N CYS A 198 -21.95 16.01 -21.68
CA CYS A 198 -23.35 16.11 -21.22
C CYS A 198 -24.00 14.74 -21.01
N GLN A 199 -23.61 13.74 -21.80
CA GLN A 199 -24.05 12.35 -21.70
C GLN A 199 -23.60 11.65 -20.40
N ASP A 200 -22.41 12.00 -19.88
CA ASP A 200 -21.88 11.41 -18.64
C ASP A 200 -22.63 11.93 -17.39
N ASN A 201 -23.08 13.19 -17.40
CA ASN A 201 -23.85 13.77 -16.30
C ASN A 201 -25.26 13.15 -16.20
N GLU A 202 -25.91 12.90 -17.33
CA GLU A 202 -27.22 12.26 -17.39
C GLU A 202 -27.15 10.80 -16.93
N HIS A 203 -26.12 10.05 -17.38
CA HIS A 203 -25.87 8.70 -16.88
C HIS A 203 -25.60 8.67 -15.37
N MET A 204 -24.89 9.67 -14.83
CA MET A 204 -24.65 9.81 -13.39
C MET A 204 -25.92 10.13 -12.60
N ARG A 205 -26.85 10.94 -13.15
CA ARG A 205 -28.16 11.20 -12.54
C ARG A 205 -28.99 9.92 -12.44
N ARG A 206 -29.11 9.16 -13.53
CA ARG A 206 -29.82 7.87 -13.52
C ARG A 206 -29.22 6.88 -12.52
N ALA A 207 -27.89 6.78 -12.48
CA ALA A 207 -27.20 5.93 -11.50
C ALA A 207 -27.46 6.36 -10.05
N LEU A 208 -27.65 7.65 -9.78
CA LEU A 208 -28.05 8.17 -8.47
C LEU A 208 -29.50 7.81 -8.15
N GLU A 209 -30.42 7.97 -9.09
CA GLU A 209 -31.84 7.61 -8.93
C GLU A 209 -32.02 6.12 -8.66
N ASP A 210 -31.32 5.26 -9.41
CA ASP A 210 -31.28 3.82 -9.16
C ASP A 210 -30.76 3.49 -7.75
N ALA A 211 -29.69 4.19 -7.32
CA ALA A 211 -29.13 4.01 -5.99
C ALA A 211 -30.08 4.48 -4.89
N ILE A 212 -30.79 5.59 -5.11
CA ILE A 212 -31.82 6.13 -4.20
C ILE A 212 -32.95 5.12 -4.05
N LEU A 213 -33.51 4.63 -5.15
CA LEU A 213 -34.59 3.64 -5.15
C LEU A 213 -34.19 2.37 -4.38
N LYS A 214 -32.92 1.95 -4.51
CA LYS A 214 -32.42 0.72 -3.92
C LYS A 214 -31.99 0.85 -2.46
N TYR A 215 -31.37 1.96 -2.07
CA TYR A 215 -30.63 2.05 -0.81
C TYR A 215 -31.12 3.12 0.16
N ARG A 216 -31.91 4.12 -0.28
CA ARG A 216 -32.28 5.27 0.58
C ARG A 216 -33.10 4.84 1.79
N THR A 217 -34.07 3.95 1.61
CA THR A 217 -34.94 3.41 2.69
C THR A 217 -34.33 2.21 3.42
N MET A 218 -33.24 1.64 2.90
CA MET A 218 -32.57 0.50 3.50
C MET A 218 -31.81 0.94 4.77
N PRO A 219 -31.99 0.28 5.93
CA PRO A 219 -31.26 0.60 7.16
C PRO A 219 -29.74 0.61 6.95
N PRO A 220 -28.98 1.61 7.48
CA PRO A 220 -27.55 1.72 7.24
C PRO A 220 -26.74 0.48 7.61
N ASN A 221 -27.17 -0.29 8.62
CA ASN A 221 -26.53 -1.51 9.10
C ASN A 221 -26.65 -2.71 8.14
N ILE A 222 -27.60 -2.72 7.20
CA ILE A 222 -27.75 -3.85 6.25
C ILE A 222 -27.28 -3.51 4.84
N ARG A 223 -26.85 -2.26 4.60
CA ARG A 223 -26.33 -1.82 3.31
C ARG A 223 -25.02 -2.54 2.96
N PRO A 224 -24.76 -2.81 1.67
CA PRO A 224 -23.49 -3.42 1.26
C PRO A 224 -22.32 -2.47 1.55
N HIS A 225 -21.17 -3.02 1.92
CA HIS A 225 -20.01 -2.17 2.22
C HIS A 225 -19.47 -1.53 0.93
N LEU A 226 -19.31 -0.21 0.90
CA LEU A 226 -18.77 0.49 -0.26
C LEU A 226 -17.31 0.06 -0.53
N PRO A 227 -16.93 -0.23 -1.78
CA PRO A 227 -15.55 -0.53 -2.12
C PRO A 227 -14.66 0.72 -2.07
N ARG A 228 -13.34 0.52 -1.98
CA ARG A 228 -12.39 1.65 -2.11
C ARG A 228 -12.30 2.08 -3.57
N LEU A 229 -12.66 3.33 -3.85
CA LEU A 229 -12.51 3.92 -5.17
C LEU A 229 -11.02 4.17 -5.50
N PRO A 230 -10.46 3.61 -6.59
CA PRO A 230 -9.10 3.92 -7.01
C PRO A 230 -8.95 5.42 -7.28
N ILE A 231 -7.95 6.06 -6.65
CA ILE A 231 -7.74 7.50 -6.76
C ILE A 231 -6.90 7.80 -8.01
N HIS A 232 -7.56 7.98 -9.15
CA HIS A 232 -6.97 8.50 -10.39
C HIS A 232 -7.84 9.60 -10.99
N ARG A 233 -7.28 10.37 -11.95
CA ARG A 233 -7.88 11.60 -12.50
C ARG A 233 -9.34 11.43 -12.93
N ARG A 234 -9.65 10.37 -13.71
CA ARG A 234 -11.02 10.03 -14.14
C ARG A 234 -11.98 9.85 -12.97
N ASN A 235 -11.64 9.02 -11.98
CA ASN A 235 -12.52 8.74 -10.85
C ASN A 235 -12.76 9.99 -9.98
N LEU A 236 -11.74 10.84 -9.82
CA LEU A 236 -11.90 12.10 -9.11
C LEU A 236 -12.82 13.08 -9.85
N ALA A 237 -12.79 13.08 -11.19
CA ALA A 237 -13.73 13.85 -11.99
C ALA A 237 -15.17 13.36 -11.82
N LEU A 238 -15.40 12.03 -11.82
CA LEU A 238 -16.72 11.44 -11.54
C LEU A 238 -17.25 11.83 -10.16
N VAL A 239 -16.39 11.77 -9.12
CA VAL A 239 -16.77 12.19 -7.77
C VAL A 239 -17.14 13.67 -7.74
N GLY A 240 -16.38 14.53 -8.44
CA GLY A 240 -16.68 15.97 -8.55
C GLY A 240 -17.98 16.27 -9.29
N ALA A 241 -18.30 15.52 -10.34
CA ALA A 241 -19.58 15.63 -11.03
C ALA A 241 -20.75 15.20 -10.14
N MET A 242 -20.60 14.08 -9.43
CA MET A 242 -21.62 13.63 -8.46
C MET A 242 -21.84 14.64 -7.34
N ASP A 243 -20.79 15.30 -6.83
CA ASP A 243 -20.95 16.35 -5.80
C ASP A 243 -21.80 17.53 -6.30
N LYS A 244 -21.67 17.91 -7.58
CA LYS A 244 -22.52 18.94 -8.20
C LYS A 244 -23.99 18.50 -8.28
N ILE A 245 -24.24 17.25 -8.66
CA ILE A 245 -25.60 16.69 -8.73
C ILE A 245 -26.20 16.57 -7.32
N LEU A 246 -25.46 16.02 -6.35
CA LEU A 246 -25.92 15.85 -4.97
C LEU A 246 -26.35 17.16 -4.32
N LYS A 247 -25.71 18.29 -4.69
CA LYS A 247 -26.08 19.63 -4.20
C LYS A 247 -27.58 19.94 -4.39
N GLU A 248 -28.19 19.49 -5.50
CA GLU A 248 -29.60 19.72 -5.80
C GLU A 248 -30.54 18.91 -4.87
N TYR A 249 -30.09 17.75 -4.39
CA TYR A 249 -30.87 16.87 -3.53
C TYR A 249 -30.67 17.17 -2.04
N LEU A 250 -29.48 17.63 -1.66
CA LEU A 250 -29.10 17.88 -0.26
C LEU A 250 -29.91 19.02 0.39
N GLY A 251 -30.39 19.99 -0.40
CA GLY A 251 -31.24 21.08 0.13
C GLY A 251 -32.57 20.60 0.72
N ASN A 252 -33.04 19.41 0.31
CA ASN A 252 -34.34 18.86 0.71
C ASN A 252 -34.25 17.80 1.83
N THR A 253 -33.05 17.52 2.36
CA THR A 253 -32.89 16.49 3.39
C THR A 253 -33.39 16.97 4.74
N GLN A 254 -34.26 16.18 5.37
CA GLN A 254 -34.93 16.57 6.61
C GLN A 254 -34.09 16.35 7.88
N ASN A 255 -33.23 15.32 7.89
CA ASN A 255 -32.47 14.92 9.07
C ASN A 255 -31.17 14.19 8.71
N LEU A 256 -30.32 13.94 9.71
CA LEU A 256 -29.02 13.27 9.55
C LEU A 256 -29.12 11.87 8.91
N SER A 257 -30.20 11.13 9.15
CA SER A 257 -30.40 9.80 8.56
C SER A 257 -30.64 9.88 7.06
N ASP A 258 -31.47 10.83 6.61
CA ASP A 258 -31.72 11.05 5.19
C ASP A 258 -30.46 11.59 4.47
N THR A 259 -29.77 12.57 5.07
CA THR A 259 -28.48 13.08 4.56
C THR A 259 -27.46 11.97 4.41
N HIS A 260 -27.28 11.11 5.42
CA HIS A 260 -26.39 9.94 5.35
C HIS A 260 -26.76 9.02 4.19
N SER A 261 -28.06 8.73 4.05
CA SER A 261 -28.59 7.83 3.04
C SER A 261 -28.33 8.34 1.64
N LEU A 262 -28.53 9.63 1.41
CA LEU A 262 -28.24 10.28 0.13
C LEU A 262 -26.74 10.25 -0.20
N LEU A 263 -25.87 10.53 0.78
CA LEU A 263 -24.41 10.46 0.59
C LEU A 263 -23.93 9.05 0.27
N TYR A 264 -24.53 8.04 0.92
CA TYR A 264 -24.29 6.64 0.58
C TYR A 264 -24.73 6.33 -0.85
N CYS A 265 -25.91 6.79 -1.28
CA CYS A 265 -26.42 6.58 -2.63
C CYS A 265 -25.51 7.24 -3.69
N GLY A 266 -25.06 8.47 -3.47
CA GLY A 266 -24.10 9.14 -4.36
C GLY A 266 -22.76 8.40 -4.45
N ALA A 267 -22.27 7.88 -3.34
CA ALA A 267 -21.06 7.05 -3.32
C ALA A 267 -21.25 5.72 -4.08
N ALA A 268 -22.41 5.07 -3.91
CA ALA A 268 -22.77 3.85 -4.62
C ALA A 268 -22.88 4.09 -6.14
N ALA A 269 -23.53 5.17 -6.54
CA ALA A 269 -23.67 5.58 -7.93
C ALA A 269 -22.30 5.80 -8.59
N VAL A 270 -21.39 6.54 -7.94
CA VAL A 270 -20.02 6.72 -8.45
C VAL A 270 -19.29 5.38 -8.58
N CYS A 271 -19.43 4.46 -7.61
CA CYS A 271 -18.81 3.14 -7.71
C CYS A 271 -19.33 2.35 -8.91
N ASN A 272 -20.64 2.39 -9.15
CA ASN A 272 -21.28 1.72 -10.28
C ASN A 272 -20.79 2.27 -11.62
N VAL A 273 -20.77 3.60 -11.79
CA VAL A 273 -20.31 4.25 -13.03
C VAL A 273 -18.80 4.08 -13.24
N ALA A 274 -18.02 4.00 -12.16
CA ALA A 274 -16.59 3.68 -12.23
C ALA A 274 -16.31 2.18 -12.44
N HIS A 275 -17.34 1.34 -12.57
CA HIS A 275 -17.25 -0.12 -12.68
C HIS A 275 -16.43 -0.77 -11.56
N VAL A 276 -16.57 -0.24 -10.33
CA VAL A 276 -15.95 -0.79 -9.13
C VAL A 276 -16.96 -1.70 -8.44
N ASN A 277 -16.73 -3.01 -8.54
CA ASN A 277 -17.61 -4.02 -7.96
C ASN A 277 -17.71 -3.89 -6.44
N PHE A 278 -18.94 -3.95 -5.93
CA PHE A 278 -19.17 -4.12 -4.50
C PHE A 278 -18.59 -5.45 -4.03
N PRO A 279 -17.98 -5.50 -2.83
CA PRO A 279 -17.52 -6.75 -2.25
C PRO A 279 -18.74 -7.68 -2.06
N SER A 280 -18.74 -8.80 -2.78
CA SER A 280 -19.72 -9.87 -2.60
C SER A 280 -19.60 -10.45 -1.18
N ASN A 281 -20.72 -10.54 -0.44
CA ASN A 281 -20.79 -11.23 0.87
C ASN A 281 -20.41 -12.71 0.78
N LYS A 282 -20.38 -13.29 -0.42
CA LYS A 282 -19.66 -14.52 -0.70
C LYS A 282 -18.22 -14.13 -1.03
N THR A 283 -17.30 -14.36 -0.12
CA THR A 283 -15.89 -14.60 -0.45
C THR A 283 -15.80 -15.86 -1.31
N THR A 284 -16.30 -15.81 -2.55
CA THR A 284 -15.67 -16.57 -3.62
C THR A 284 -14.32 -15.95 -3.79
N LEU A 285 -13.33 -16.49 -3.05
CA LEU A 285 -11.94 -16.43 -3.44
C LEU A 285 -11.93 -16.55 -4.97
N PRO A 286 -11.36 -15.58 -5.72
CA PRO A 286 -11.33 -15.67 -7.18
C PRO A 286 -10.80 -17.07 -7.49
N SER A 287 -11.60 -17.87 -8.21
CA SER A 287 -11.31 -19.29 -8.36
C SER A 287 -9.86 -19.41 -8.76
N ASN A 288 -9.04 -19.97 -7.88
CA ASN A 288 -7.60 -20.02 -8.01
C ASN A 288 -7.19 -21.05 -9.08
N THR A 289 -8.09 -21.33 -10.02
CA THR A 289 -7.93 -22.21 -11.15
C THR A 289 -6.82 -21.63 -12.01
N ALA A 290 -5.69 -22.33 -11.98
CA ALA A 290 -4.57 -22.06 -12.84
C ALA A 290 -5.07 -21.93 -14.29
N PRO A 291 -4.56 -20.96 -15.07
CA PRO A 291 -4.92 -20.84 -16.49
C PRO A 291 -4.76 -22.18 -17.21
N ALA A 292 -5.62 -22.48 -18.18
CA ALA A 292 -5.58 -23.76 -18.89
C ALA A 292 -4.19 -24.11 -19.46
N TRP A 293 -3.43 -23.12 -19.93
CA TRP A 293 -2.04 -23.34 -20.38
C TRP A 293 -1.09 -23.74 -19.24
N GLN A 294 -1.27 -23.22 -18.02
CA GLN A 294 -0.46 -23.59 -16.85
C GLN A 294 -0.74 -25.05 -16.49
N VAL A 295 -2.01 -25.44 -16.40
CA VAL A 295 -2.42 -26.83 -16.13
C VAL A 295 -1.86 -27.79 -17.18
N ARG A 296 -1.92 -27.42 -18.47
CA ARG A 296 -1.32 -28.22 -19.55
C ARG A 296 0.20 -28.41 -19.38
N ILE A 297 0.92 -27.37 -18.99
CA ILE A 297 2.38 -27.47 -18.76
C ILE A 297 2.68 -28.30 -17.50
N GLU A 298 1.89 -28.16 -16.43
CA GLU A 298 2.05 -28.96 -15.21
C GLU A 298 1.84 -30.45 -15.49
N LYS A 299 0.83 -30.81 -16.30
CA LYS A 299 0.64 -32.19 -16.79
C LYS A 299 1.83 -32.69 -17.61
N ARG A 300 2.40 -31.86 -18.51
CA ARG A 300 3.61 -32.20 -19.28
C ARG A 300 4.82 -32.44 -18.37
N ILE A 301 5.01 -31.60 -17.34
CA ILE A 301 6.08 -31.77 -16.35
C ILE A 301 5.91 -33.10 -15.61
N HIS A 302 4.69 -33.42 -15.16
CA HIS A 302 4.43 -34.68 -14.47
C HIS A 302 4.72 -35.89 -15.36
N LEU A 303 4.21 -35.90 -16.60
CA LEU A 303 4.48 -36.96 -17.56
C LEU A 303 5.99 -37.12 -17.83
N THR A 304 6.70 -36.03 -18.07
CA THR A 304 8.15 -36.08 -18.34
C THR A 304 8.96 -36.54 -17.14
N ARG A 305 8.58 -36.21 -15.90
CA ARG A 305 9.19 -36.79 -14.70
C ARG A 305 9.03 -38.31 -14.66
N THR A 306 7.83 -38.79 -14.96
CA THR A 306 7.54 -40.21 -15.06
C THR A 306 8.38 -40.88 -16.15
N LEU A 307 8.46 -40.28 -17.35
CA LEU A 307 9.29 -40.80 -18.44
C LEU A 307 10.77 -40.86 -18.05
N ILE A 308 11.32 -39.81 -17.44
CA ILE A 308 12.71 -39.80 -16.95
C ILE A 308 12.94 -40.92 -15.93
N ALA A 309 12.05 -41.08 -14.94
CA ALA A 309 12.17 -42.14 -13.94
C ALA A 309 12.15 -43.54 -14.60
N LYS A 310 11.29 -43.76 -15.61
CA LYS A 310 11.22 -45.03 -16.33
C LYS A 310 12.43 -45.27 -17.25
N LEU A 311 12.96 -44.23 -17.89
CA LEU A 311 14.22 -44.31 -18.64
C LEU A 311 15.41 -44.61 -17.75
N ILE A 312 15.46 -44.08 -16.52
CA ILE A 312 16.50 -44.43 -15.54
C ILE A 312 16.39 -45.91 -15.14
N CYS A 313 15.18 -46.42 -14.87
CA CYS A 313 14.98 -47.86 -14.63
C CYS A 313 15.45 -48.71 -15.82
N PHE A 314 15.16 -48.28 -17.05
CA PHE A 314 15.63 -48.95 -18.27
C PHE A 314 17.16 -48.86 -18.42
N ARG A 315 17.77 -47.72 -18.13
CA ARG A 315 19.24 -47.61 -18.11
C ARG A 315 19.87 -48.61 -17.12
N ASN A 316 19.25 -48.80 -15.96
CA ASN A 316 19.70 -49.73 -14.92
C ASN A 316 19.31 -51.21 -15.17
N GLY A 317 19.03 -51.60 -16.42
CA GLY A 317 18.79 -53.00 -16.79
C GLY A 317 17.35 -53.51 -16.67
N ASN A 318 16.38 -52.70 -16.20
CA ASN A 318 15.00 -53.17 -16.06
C ASN A 318 14.24 -53.17 -17.40
N ARG A 319 13.81 -54.34 -17.87
CA ARG A 319 13.15 -54.53 -19.18
C ARG A 319 11.69 -54.99 -19.11
N ARG A 320 11.02 -54.88 -17.94
CA ARG A 320 9.61 -55.31 -17.81
C ARG A 320 8.70 -54.64 -18.87
N PRO A 321 7.69 -55.32 -19.43
CA PRO A 321 6.82 -54.78 -20.48
C PRO A 321 6.19 -53.42 -20.13
N LYS A 322 5.82 -53.23 -18.86
CA LYS A 322 5.27 -51.97 -18.35
C LYS A 322 6.25 -50.80 -18.44
N ILE A 323 7.56 -51.03 -18.27
CA ILE A 323 8.60 -50.01 -18.41
C ILE A 323 8.88 -49.75 -19.87
N MET A 324 8.98 -50.80 -20.70
CA MET A 324 9.21 -50.68 -22.14
C MET A 324 8.15 -49.81 -22.82
N ARG A 325 6.87 -49.88 -22.43
CA ARG A 325 5.82 -48.97 -22.92
C ARG A 325 6.18 -47.48 -22.74
N PHE A 326 6.72 -47.11 -21.58
CA PHE A 326 7.16 -45.74 -21.32
C PHE A 326 8.46 -45.39 -22.05
N VAL A 327 9.35 -46.36 -22.28
CA VAL A 327 10.57 -46.17 -23.09
C VAL A 327 10.19 -45.88 -24.54
N HIS A 328 9.33 -46.69 -25.15
CA HIS A 328 8.80 -46.43 -26.50
C HIS A 328 8.10 -45.07 -26.57
N GLN A 329 7.26 -44.72 -25.58
CA GLN A 329 6.63 -43.41 -25.50
C GLN A 329 7.65 -42.27 -25.38
N ALA A 330 8.75 -42.48 -24.64
CA ALA A 330 9.79 -41.48 -24.50
C ALA A 330 10.58 -41.26 -25.79
N PHE A 331 10.75 -42.29 -26.63
CA PHE A 331 11.44 -42.19 -27.93
C PHE A 331 10.49 -41.99 -29.13
N ALA A 332 9.18 -41.96 -28.90
CA ALA A 332 8.18 -41.70 -29.95
C ALA A 332 8.47 -40.39 -30.69
N GLY A 333 8.50 -40.46 -32.02
CA GLY A 333 8.81 -39.33 -32.91
C GLY A 333 10.30 -38.96 -32.97
N THR A 334 11.20 -39.85 -32.55
CA THR A 334 12.63 -39.78 -32.86
C THR A 334 12.97 -40.79 -33.96
N ASN A 335 14.01 -40.54 -34.75
CA ASN A 335 14.50 -41.48 -35.77
C ASN A 335 15.32 -42.64 -35.17
N ILE A 336 15.15 -42.92 -33.88
CA ILE A 336 15.93 -43.90 -33.12
C ILE A 336 15.12 -45.19 -33.04
N THR A 337 15.72 -46.30 -33.48
CA THR A 337 15.10 -47.63 -33.47
C THR A 337 15.17 -48.28 -32.09
N SER A 338 14.33 -49.29 -31.83
CA SER A 338 14.26 -49.94 -30.51
C SER A 338 15.58 -50.59 -30.08
N SER A 339 16.43 -51.01 -31.02
CA SER A 339 17.78 -51.54 -30.78
C SER A 339 18.76 -50.45 -30.29
N GLU A 340 18.55 -49.20 -30.68
CA GLU A 340 19.43 -48.06 -30.36
C GLU A 340 19.04 -47.31 -29.07
N TYR A 341 17.94 -47.71 -28.44
CA TYR A 341 17.43 -47.07 -27.23
C TYR A 341 18.45 -47.06 -26.09
N ILE A 342 19.22 -48.13 -25.92
CA ILE A 342 20.22 -48.25 -24.86
C ILE A 342 21.34 -47.23 -25.08
N ASN A 343 21.81 -47.09 -26.32
CA ASN A 343 22.89 -46.16 -26.68
C ASN A 343 22.45 -44.70 -26.57
N SER A 344 21.18 -44.41 -26.84
CA SER A 344 20.62 -43.05 -26.84
C SER A 344 19.87 -42.67 -25.55
N VAL A 345 19.79 -43.55 -24.55
CA VAL A 345 18.99 -43.33 -23.33
C VAL A 345 19.47 -42.13 -22.53
N THR A 346 20.78 -41.93 -22.45
CA THR A 346 21.39 -40.86 -21.65
C THR A 346 21.09 -39.50 -22.25
N ASP A 347 21.29 -39.34 -23.56
CA ASP A 347 20.96 -38.12 -24.30
C ASP A 347 19.46 -37.81 -24.23
N ARG A 348 18.63 -38.85 -24.31
CA ARG A 348 17.18 -38.67 -24.19
C ARG A 348 16.76 -38.21 -22.80
N ILE A 349 17.38 -38.76 -21.75
CA ILE A 349 17.16 -38.30 -20.37
C ILE A 349 17.57 -36.83 -20.24
N ASP A 350 18.73 -36.44 -20.76
CA ASP A 350 19.20 -35.05 -20.70
C ASP A 350 18.26 -34.10 -21.44
N PHE A 351 17.87 -34.41 -22.67
CA PHE A 351 16.89 -33.65 -23.44
C PHE A 351 15.57 -33.45 -22.68
N LEU A 352 15.05 -34.50 -22.03
CA LEU A 352 13.84 -34.42 -21.22
C LEU A 352 14.05 -33.57 -19.95
N LYS A 353 15.21 -33.65 -19.30
CA LYS A 353 15.58 -32.77 -18.18
C LYS A 353 15.63 -31.30 -18.63
N GLN A 354 16.19 -31.00 -19.79
CA GLN A 354 16.21 -29.65 -20.37
C GLN A 354 14.79 -29.11 -20.64
N LYS A 355 13.92 -29.92 -21.26
CA LYS A 355 12.49 -29.58 -21.48
C LYS A 355 11.75 -29.33 -20.18
N LEU A 356 11.93 -30.20 -19.18
CA LEU A 356 11.35 -30.05 -17.85
C LEU A 356 11.81 -28.74 -17.20
N CYS A 357 13.10 -28.42 -17.28
CA CYS A 357 13.68 -27.18 -16.77
C CYS A 357 13.06 -25.96 -17.46
N ALA A 358 12.91 -25.98 -18.79
CA ALA A 358 12.31 -24.89 -19.57
C ALA A 358 10.83 -24.64 -19.17
N TRP A 359 10.03 -25.70 -19.04
CA TRP A 359 8.64 -25.62 -18.61
C TRP A 359 8.48 -25.14 -17.17
N ALA A 360 9.29 -25.69 -16.25
CA ALA A 360 9.32 -25.25 -14.86
C ALA A 360 9.71 -23.76 -14.74
N LYS A 361 10.73 -23.32 -15.51
CA LYS A 361 11.12 -21.90 -15.62
C LYS A 361 9.99 -21.04 -16.17
N ARG A 362 9.19 -21.51 -17.13
CA ARG A 362 8.02 -20.78 -17.66
C ARG A 362 6.94 -20.57 -16.58
N ILE A 363 6.58 -21.60 -15.82
CA ILE A 363 5.62 -21.49 -14.71
C ILE A 363 6.17 -20.57 -13.61
N LYS A 364 7.43 -20.76 -13.19
CA LYS A 364 8.08 -19.92 -12.17
C LYS A 364 8.08 -18.45 -12.56
N ARG A 365 8.38 -18.12 -13.83
CA ARG A 365 8.31 -16.74 -14.37
C ARG A 365 6.89 -16.18 -14.32
N TYR A 366 5.88 -16.99 -14.61
CA TYR A 366 4.48 -16.58 -14.53
C TYR A 366 4.03 -16.30 -13.09
N LYS A 367 4.27 -17.25 -12.16
CA LYS A 367 3.95 -17.07 -10.73
C LYS A 367 4.62 -15.82 -10.16
N LYS A 368 5.93 -15.64 -10.38
CA LYS A 368 6.65 -14.41 -9.98
C LYS A 368 6.03 -13.13 -10.54
N ARG A 369 5.59 -13.14 -11.81
CA ARG A 369 4.94 -11.96 -12.43
C ARG A 369 3.59 -11.67 -11.79
N ARG A 370 2.77 -12.71 -11.57
CA ARG A 370 1.45 -12.59 -10.93
C ARG A 370 1.60 -12.07 -9.50
N ASP A 371 2.47 -12.69 -8.71
CA ASP A 371 2.70 -12.32 -7.32
C ASP A 371 3.28 -10.91 -7.21
N ARG A 372 4.13 -10.50 -8.16
CA ARG A 372 4.59 -9.11 -8.29
C ARG A 372 3.44 -8.15 -8.53
N TYR A 373 2.59 -8.43 -9.53
CA TYR A 373 1.45 -7.57 -9.84
C TYR A 373 0.55 -7.43 -8.62
N TYR A 374 0.22 -8.56 -7.99
CA TYR A 374 -0.59 -8.62 -6.79
C TYR A 374 0.03 -7.83 -5.63
N GLN A 375 1.29 -8.06 -5.27
CA GLN A 375 1.96 -7.36 -4.17
C GLN A 375 2.07 -5.85 -4.44
N ASN A 376 2.40 -5.42 -5.65
CA ASN A 376 2.48 -3.98 -5.96
C ASN A 376 1.10 -3.31 -6.02
N SER A 377 0.08 -4.01 -6.51
CA SER A 377 -1.30 -3.53 -6.52
C SER A 377 -1.84 -3.37 -5.10
N ILE A 378 -1.61 -4.36 -4.23
CA ILE A 378 -1.96 -4.25 -2.80
C ILE A 378 -1.12 -3.16 -2.15
N PHE A 379 0.17 -3.04 -2.45
CA PHE A 379 0.99 -1.98 -1.85
C PHE A 379 0.50 -0.58 -2.25
N GLN A 380 0.00 -0.40 -3.47
CA GLN A 380 -0.55 0.88 -3.91
C GLN A 380 -1.90 1.19 -3.25
N SER A 381 -2.76 0.18 -3.07
CA SER A 381 -4.10 0.33 -2.50
C SER A 381 -4.15 0.28 -0.96
N ASP A 382 -3.31 -0.55 -0.34
CA ASP A 382 -3.20 -0.78 1.11
C ASP A 382 -1.78 -1.26 1.52
N GLN A 383 -0.87 -0.30 1.74
CA GLN A 383 0.48 -0.59 2.25
C GLN A 383 0.47 -1.33 3.59
N ARG A 384 -0.49 -1.01 4.47
CA ARG A 384 -0.57 -1.57 5.83
C ARG A 384 -0.89 -3.04 5.79
N LYS A 385 -1.75 -3.49 4.86
CA LYS A 385 -2.03 -4.91 4.64
C LYS A 385 -0.75 -5.68 4.28
N VAL A 386 0.11 -5.12 3.43
CA VAL A 386 1.40 -5.74 3.09
C VAL A 386 2.28 -5.89 4.33
N TYR A 387 2.40 -4.83 5.15
CA TYR A 387 3.22 -4.88 6.37
C TYR A 387 2.67 -5.87 7.40
N ARG A 388 1.35 -5.88 7.62
CA ARG A 388 0.69 -6.84 8.52
C ARG A 388 0.96 -8.28 8.09
N ASN A 389 0.81 -8.59 6.79
CA ASN A 389 1.10 -9.93 6.27
C ASN A 389 2.58 -10.32 6.53
N TRP A 390 3.50 -9.37 6.40
CA TRP A 390 4.91 -9.60 6.70
C TRP A 390 5.22 -9.74 8.19
N GLU A 391 4.45 -9.11 9.08
CA GLU A 391 4.57 -9.26 10.54
C GLU A 391 3.91 -10.55 11.04
N GLN A 392 2.76 -10.93 10.45
CA GLN A 392 2.01 -12.13 10.81
C GLN A 392 2.74 -13.42 10.45
N CYS A 393 3.53 -13.48 9.36
CA CYS A 393 4.40 -14.63 9.09
C CYS A 393 5.49 -14.86 10.15
N THR A 394 5.68 -13.94 11.11
CA THR A 394 6.57 -14.13 12.27
C THR A 394 5.84 -14.57 13.53
N THR A 395 4.51 -14.42 13.56
CA THR A 395 3.65 -14.98 14.60
C THR A 395 2.92 -16.17 13.98
N ASN A 396 3.51 -17.36 14.07
CA ASN A 396 2.77 -18.60 13.82
C ASN A 396 1.65 -18.72 14.87
N VAL A 397 0.59 -17.92 14.75
CA VAL A 397 -0.73 -18.24 15.32
C VAL A 397 -1.38 -19.16 14.29
N VAL A 398 -0.74 -20.30 14.09
CA VAL A 398 -1.34 -21.52 13.58
C VAL A 398 -1.49 -22.36 14.82
N ASN A 399 -2.55 -22.11 15.59
CA ASN A 399 -3.16 -23.05 16.52
C ASN A 399 -4.57 -22.51 16.84
N ASN A 400 -5.56 -23.39 16.71
CA ASN A 400 -7.00 -23.13 16.65
C ASN A 400 -7.63 -22.80 18.02
N ASP A 401 -6.85 -22.41 19.01
CA ASP A 401 -7.34 -22.23 20.39
C ASP A 401 -7.78 -20.78 20.60
N LEU A 402 -8.97 -20.49 20.06
CA LEU A 402 -9.70 -19.25 20.29
C LEU A 402 -10.54 -19.38 21.58
N PRO A 403 -10.85 -18.27 22.26
CA PRO A 403 -11.75 -18.31 23.41
C PRO A 403 -13.15 -18.73 22.95
N ASP A 404 -13.89 -19.37 23.85
CA ASP A 404 -15.30 -19.65 23.64
C ASP A 404 -16.12 -18.36 23.45
N ARG A 405 -17.15 -18.42 22.59
CA ARG A 405 -17.97 -17.25 22.22
C ARG A 405 -18.78 -16.72 23.39
N ASP A 406 -19.32 -17.60 24.22
CA ASP A 406 -20.12 -17.20 25.37
C ASP A 406 -19.21 -16.65 26.47
N ALA A 407 -18.05 -17.27 26.67
CA ALA A 407 -17.01 -16.73 27.57
C ALA A 407 -16.57 -15.31 27.18
N ILE A 408 -16.35 -15.05 25.88
CA ILE A 408 -16.04 -13.69 25.37
C ILE A 408 -17.18 -12.73 25.65
N THR A 409 -18.40 -13.12 25.28
CA THR A 409 -19.57 -12.24 25.36
C THR A 409 -19.87 -11.88 26.81
N ASN A 410 -19.87 -12.87 27.71
CA ASN A 410 -20.12 -12.68 29.13
C ASN A 410 -19.04 -11.80 29.76
N PHE A 411 -17.76 -12.04 29.44
CA PHE A 411 -16.66 -11.22 29.96
C PHE A 411 -16.84 -9.73 29.62
N TRP A 412 -17.11 -9.39 28.37
CA TRP A 412 -17.26 -8.00 27.95
C TRP A 412 -18.60 -7.38 28.35
N ARG A 413 -19.68 -8.17 28.36
CA ARG A 413 -21.00 -7.73 28.82
C ARG A 413 -20.96 -7.33 30.30
N ASN A 414 -20.31 -8.12 31.15
CA ASN A 414 -20.16 -7.80 32.58
C ASN A 414 -19.33 -6.52 32.83
N ILE A 415 -18.45 -6.15 31.90
CA ILE A 415 -17.72 -4.88 32.01
C ILE A 415 -18.61 -3.71 31.59
N TRP A 416 -19.33 -3.81 30.46
CA TRP A 416 -20.01 -2.66 29.87
C TRP A 416 -21.47 -2.46 30.31
N SER A 417 -22.20 -3.53 30.62
CA SER A 417 -23.65 -3.45 30.87
C SER A 417 -24.02 -3.04 32.30
N ASP A 418 -23.10 -3.19 33.24
CA ASP A 418 -23.33 -2.91 34.66
C ASP A 418 -22.95 -1.45 34.95
N PRO A 419 -23.92 -0.57 35.27
CA PRO A 419 -23.64 0.82 35.60
C PRO A 419 -22.94 0.88 36.95
N ILE A 420 -21.93 1.73 37.04
CA ILE A 420 -21.26 2.04 38.30
C ILE A 420 -21.13 3.54 38.39
N ASP A 421 -21.51 4.09 39.54
CA ASP A 421 -21.33 5.50 39.85
C ASP A 421 -20.09 5.77 40.66
N HIS A 422 -19.52 6.96 40.44
CA HIS A 422 -18.45 7.47 41.28
C HIS A 422 -18.96 7.81 42.69
N ILE A 423 -18.07 7.74 43.66
CA ILE A 423 -18.35 8.10 45.05
C ILE A 423 -17.83 9.52 45.27
N ASP A 424 -18.69 10.41 45.74
CA ASP A 424 -18.28 11.77 46.12
C ASP A 424 -17.34 11.73 47.33
N SER A 425 -16.36 12.64 47.37
CA SER A 425 -15.30 12.64 48.37
C SER A 425 -14.74 14.04 48.60
N ASP A 426 -14.15 14.28 49.76
CA ASP A 426 -13.61 15.59 50.17
C ASP A 426 -12.65 16.20 49.15
N TRP A 427 -11.82 15.38 48.50
CA TRP A 427 -10.88 15.85 47.48
C TRP A 427 -11.61 16.41 46.25
N MET A 428 -12.80 15.91 45.91
CA MET A 428 -13.60 16.43 44.80
C MET A 428 -14.06 17.85 45.09
N SER A 429 -14.48 18.14 46.33
CA SER A 429 -14.83 19.48 46.78
C SER A 429 -13.66 20.47 46.69
N VAL A 430 -12.42 20.00 46.94
CA VAL A 430 -11.20 20.80 46.72
C VAL A 430 -11.01 21.13 45.23
N VAL A 431 -11.11 20.11 44.36
CA VAL A 431 -10.97 20.29 42.91
C VAL A 431 -12.08 21.18 42.34
N ARG A 432 -13.34 21.02 42.78
CA ARG A 432 -14.49 21.87 42.43
C ARG A 432 -14.18 23.33 42.74
N ARG A 433 -13.75 23.64 43.97
CA ARG A 433 -13.39 25.02 44.38
C ARG A 433 -12.30 25.62 43.51
N ARG A 434 -11.26 24.86 43.17
CA ARG A 434 -10.19 25.31 42.28
C ARG A 434 -10.72 25.64 40.88
N CYS A 435 -11.53 24.75 40.33
CA CYS A 435 -12.08 24.91 38.99
C CYS A 435 -13.21 25.96 38.90
N ASN A 436 -13.73 26.45 40.03
CA ASN A 436 -14.71 27.54 40.04
C ASN A 436 -14.17 28.86 39.48
N SER A 437 -12.85 29.06 39.51
CA SER A 437 -12.19 30.21 38.92
C SER A 437 -12.04 30.14 37.40
N LEU A 438 -12.33 28.99 36.77
CA LEU A 438 -12.22 28.83 35.33
C LEU A 438 -13.37 29.56 34.62
N PRO A 439 -13.12 30.22 33.48
CA PRO A 439 -14.18 30.80 32.69
C PRO A 439 -15.10 29.71 32.12
N GLN A 440 -16.38 30.03 31.97
CA GLN A 440 -17.33 29.17 31.27
C GLN A 440 -16.97 29.08 29.78
N MET A 441 -16.98 27.87 29.23
CA MET A 441 -16.81 27.65 27.79
C MET A 441 -17.95 28.34 27.03
N GLU A 442 -17.60 29.09 25.98
CA GLU A 442 -18.57 29.69 25.06
C GLU A 442 -19.51 28.62 24.48
N THR A 443 -20.76 29.01 24.22
CA THR A 443 -21.76 28.14 23.60
C THR A 443 -21.23 27.54 22.30
N THR A 444 -21.33 26.22 22.19
CA THR A 444 -20.72 25.48 21.08
C THR A 444 -21.52 25.71 19.79
N THR A 445 -20.86 26.33 18.82
CA THR A 445 -21.39 26.53 17.47
C THR A 445 -20.61 25.70 16.45
N ILE A 446 -21.32 25.04 15.53
CA ILE A 446 -20.77 24.19 14.47
C ILE A 446 -20.94 24.87 13.12
N SER A 447 -19.82 25.20 12.48
CA SER A 447 -19.80 25.84 11.16
C SER A 447 -19.45 24.86 10.01
N PRO A 448 -19.77 25.20 8.74
CA PRO A 448 -19.35 24.41 7.59
C PRO A 448 -17.81 24.30 7.46
N ASP A 449 -17.07 25.30 7.96
CA ASP A 449 -15.62 25.27 8.00
C ASP A 449 -15.10 24.25 9.04
N ASP A 450 -15.77 24.11 10.19
CA ASP A 450 -15.44 23.07 11.18
C ASP A 450 -15.55 21.67 10.57
N VAL A 451 -16.64 21.39 9.84
CA VAL A 451 -16.84 20.14 9.08
C VAL A 451 -15.72 19.94 8.06
N SER A 452 -15.43 20.98 7.27
CA SER A 452 -14.41 20.96 6.22
C SER A 452 -13.00 20.70 6.77
N ARG A 453 -12.63 21.33 7.90
CA ARG A 453 -11.33 21.13 8.57
C ARG A 453 -11.23 19.74 9.18
N ALA A 454 -12.26 19.30 9.91
CA ALA A 454 -12.28 17.99 10.56
C ALA A 454 -12.15 16.86 9.53
N ILE A 455 -12.95 16.90 8.46
CA ILE A 455 -12.91 15.83 7.46
C ILE A 455 -11.61 15.82 6.65
N ARG A 456 -11.04 17.00 6.33
CA ARG A 456 -9.78 17.13 5.56
C ARG A 456 -8.62 16.40 6.23
N SER A 457 -8.53 16.49 7.56
CA SER A 457 -7.48 15.84 8.36
C SER A 457 -7.63 14.31 8.46
N SER A 458 -8.84 13.78 8.29
CA SER A 458 -9.12 12.35 8.44
C SER A 458 -8.53 11.50 7.31
N SER A 459 -8.11 10.26 7.56
CA SER A 459 -7.60 9.39 6.48
C SER A 459 -8.75 8.84 5.63
N ASN A 460 -8.63 8.92 4.30
CA ASN A 460 -9.69 8.59 3.33
C ASN A 460 -10.35 7.22 3.56
N TRP A 461 -9.54 6.18 3.77
CA TRP A 461 -9.99 4.79 3.81
C TRP A 461 -9.87 4.17 5.21
N LYS A 462 -10.10 4.95 6.28
CA LYS A 462 -10.34 4.36 7.62
C LYS A 462 -11.57 3.45 7.52
N CYS A 463 -11.57 2.35 8.29
CA CYS A 463 -12.71 1.45 8.37
C CYS A 463 -13.96 2.26 8.78
N PRO A 464 -15.04 2.25 7.99
CA PRO A 464 -16.31 2.85 8.40
C PRO A 464 -16.95 1.97 9.49
N GLY A 465 -18.06 2.45 10.06
CA GLY A 465 -18.95 1.58 10.81
C GLY A 465 -19.67 0.63 9.85
N ARG A 466 -20.70 -0.06 10.34
CA ARG A 466 -21.54 -0.92 9.49
C ARG A 466 -22.36 -0.14 8.47
N ASP A 467 -22.42 1.19 8.62
CA ASP A 467 -22.99 2.13 7.67
C ASP A 467 -22.25 2.21 6.32
N GLY A 468 -21.02 1.69 6.25
CA GLY A 468 -20.26 1.48 5.00
C GLY A 468 -19.71 2.76 4.35
N LEU A 469 -20.04 3.95 4.87
CA LEU A 469 -19.63 5.23 4.31
C LEU A 469 -18.24 5.65 4.80
N HIS A 470 -17.26 5.75 3.90
CA HIS A 470 -15.88 6.12 4.24
C HIS A 470 -15.65 7.64 4.27
N ASN A 471 -14.64 8.08 5.03
CA ASN A 471 -14.17 9.49 5.05
C ASN A 471 -13.87 10.05 3.66
N PHE A 472 -13.42 9.20 2.73
CA PHE A 472 -13.16 9.61 1.34
C PHE A 472 -14.37 10.35 0.75
N TRP A 473 -15.57 9.79 0.86
CA TRP A 473 -16.75 10.37 0.25
C TRP A 473 -17.09 11.72 0.86
N LEU A 474 -17.09 11.82 2.19
CA LEU A 474 -17.33 13.08 2.88
C LEU A 474 -16.29 14.17 2.54
N LYS A 475 -15.03 13.82 2.27
CA LYS A 475 -14.02 14.81 1.84
C LYS A 475 -14.30 15.44 0.48
N TRP A 476 -14.92 14.68 -0.41
CA TRP A 476 -15.10 15.06 -1.80
C TRP A 476 -16.52 15.51 -2.11
N PHE A 477 -17.52 15.04 -1.36
CA PHE A 477 -18.90 15.54 -1.41
C PHE A 477 -19.05 16.81 -0.57
N ARG A 478 -18.37 17.88 -1.00
CA ARG A 478 -18.26 19.13 -0.24
C ARG A 478 -19.59 19.87 -0.14
N SER A 479 -20.49 19.65 -1.10
CA SER A 479 -21.87 20.18 -1.05
C SER A 479 -22.63 19.77 0.22
N SER A 480 -22.23 18.66 0.85
CA SER A 480 -22.84 18.17 2.10
C SER A 480 -22.41 18.92 3.36
N HIS A 481 -21.30 19.65 3.33
CA HIS A 481 -20.73 20.24 4.55
C HIS A 481 -21.63 21.27 5.22
N PRO A 482 -22.31 22.19 4.49
CA PRO A 482 -23.23 23.13 5.11
C PRO A 482 -24.43 22.45 5.76
N VAL A 483 -25.04 21.49 5.06
CA VAL A 483 -26.19 20.72 5.58
C VAL A 483 -25.82 19.92 6.82
N LEU A 484 -24.67 19.24 6.81
CA LEU A 484 -24.16 18.53 7.97
C LEU A 484 -23.87 19.48 9.15
N ALA A 485 -23.36 20.68 8.91
CA ALA A 485 -23.10 21.65 9.97
C ALA A 485 -24.40 22.09 10.67
N THR A 486 -25.43 22.45 9.90
CA THR A 486 -26.76 22.78 10.44
C THR A 486 -27.34 21.61 11.23
N GLN A 487 -27.39 20.42 10.63
CA GLN A 487 -27.96 19.25 11.29
C GLN A 487 -27.17 18.78 12.52
N PHE A 488 -25.85 19.00 12.55
CA PHE A 488 -25.05 18.78 13.75
C PHE A 488 -25.35 19.79 14.85
N GLN A 489 -25.59 21.05 14.49
CA GLN A 489 -26.01 22.08 15.44
C GLN A 489 -27.40 21.74 16.02
N ASP A 490 -28.34 21.32 15.18
CA ASP A 490 -29.67 20.90 15.60
C ASP A 490 -29.61 19.69 16.54
N ALA A 491 -28.77 18.69 16.22
CA ALA A 491 -28.54 17.54 17.08
C ALA A 491 -27.97 17.93 18.45
N LEU A 492 -27.02 18.89 18.48
CA LEU A 492 -26.43 19.41 19.70
C LEU A 492 -27.47 20.12 20.58
N ILE A 493 -28.37 20.91 19.98
CA ILE A 493 -29.43 21.63 20.71
C ILE A 493 -30.51 20.68 21.22
N THR A 494 -30.94 19.74 20.38
CA THR A 494 -32.04 18.82 20.71
C THR A 494 -31.62 17.64 21.60
N GLY A 495 -30.32 17.32 21.69
CA GLY A 495 -29.84 16.15 22.41
C GLY A 495 -30.11 14.82 21.70
N SER A 496 -30.58 14.84 20.45
CA SER A 496 -31.07 13.65 19.75
C SER A 496 -30.20 13.28 18.54
N LEU A 497 -29.86 12.00 18.43
CA LEU A 497 -29.17 11.42 17.27
C LEU A 497 -29.93 10.19 16.75
N PRO A 498 -29.85 9.91 15.44
CA PRO A 498 -30.30 8.63 14.91
C PRO A 498 -29.55 7.46 15.57
N THR A 499 -30.26 6.39 15.95
CA THR A 499 -29.71 5.23 16.66
C THR A 499 -28.49 4.61 15.99
N PHE A 500 -28.44 4.61 14.66
CA PHE A 500 -27.29 4.04 13.95
C PHE A 500 -25.98 4.79 14.24
N MET A 501 -26.03 6.08 14.59
CA MET A 501 -24.86 6.91 14.90
C MET A 501 -24.20 6.56 16.23
N THR A 502 -25.01 6.15 17.22
CA THR A 502 -24.57 5.73 18.56
C THR A 502 -24.33 4.22 18.68
N THR A 503 -24.48 3.49 17.57
CA THR A 503 -24.26 2.03 17.48
C THR A 503 -22.89 1.70 16.88
N GLY A 504 -22.05 0.98 17.61
CA GLY A 504 -20.71 0.54 17.21
C GLY A 504 -20.57 -0.95 16.90
N PHE A 505 -19.48 -1.30 16.21
CA PHE A 505 -19.07 -2.70 16.01
C PHE A 505 -17.68 -2.93 16.58
N THR A 506 -17.59 -3.76 17.62
CA THR A 506 -16.36 -3.95 18.38
C THR A 506 -15.61 -5.19 17.92
N PHE A 507 -14.40 -4.98 17.40
CA PHE A 507 -13.49 -6.04 16.99
C PHE A 507 -12.47 -6.32 18.08
N LEU A 508 -12.27 -7.60 18.40
CA LEU A 508 -11.31 -8.04 19.41
C LEU A 508 -9.93 -8.30 18.78
N LEU A 509 -8.94 -7.51 19.18
CA LEU A 509 -7.55 -7.66 18.73
C LEU A 509 -6.71 -8.32 19.82
N TYR A 510 -6.10 -9.46 19.51
CA TYR A 510 -5.20 -10.15 20.44
C TYR A 510 -3.98 -9.28 20.79
N LYS A 511 -3.68 -9.14 22.08
CA LYS A 511 -2.58 -8.32 22.60
C LYS A 511 -1.35 -9.18 22.95
N SER A 512 -1.50 -10.15 23.84
CA SER A 512 -0.41 -10.97 24.42
C SER A 512 -0.97 -12.05 25.34
N GLY A 513 -0.19 -13.05 25.74
CA GLY A 513 -0.62 -14.09 26.69
C GLY A 513 -1.35 -15.26 26.04
N SER A 514 -2.18 -16.02 26.77
CA SER A 514 -2.98 -17.08 26.16
C SER A 514 -4.00 -16.53 25.16
N THR A 515 -4.14 -17.16 23.98
CA THR A 515 -5.15 -16.81 22.98
C THR A 515 -6.57 -17.23 23.40
N THR A 516 -6.71 -18.12 24.39
CA THR A 516 -8.02 -18.60 24.89
C THR A 516 -8.65 -17.70 25.94
N ASP A 517 -7.93 -16.73 26.48
CA ASP A 517 -8.42 -15.87 27.56
C ASP A 517 -8.97 -14.54 26.99
N PRO A 518 -10.27 -14.22 27.16
CA PRO A 518 -10.87 -12.97 26.68
C PRO A 518 -10.17 -11.70 27.19
N LYS A 519 -9.53 -11.75 28.38
CA LYS A 519 -8.84 -10.58 28.96
C LYS A 519 -7.64 -10.14 28.13
N ASN A 520 -7.07 -11.05 27.34
CA ASN A 520 -5.91 -10.82 26.49
C ASN A 520 -6.25 -10.15 25.15
N TYR A 521 -7.53 -9.83 24.92
CA TYR A 521 -8.00 -9.11 23.75
C TYR A 521 -8.27 -7.63 24.07
N ARG A 522 -8.02 -6.78 23.08
CA ARG A 522 -8.34 -5.35 23.09
C ARG A 522 -9.57 -5.09 22.23
N PRO A 523 -10.64 -4.49 22.78
CA PRO A 523 -11.82 -4.12 22.01
C PRO A 523 -11.52 -2.85 21.22
N ILE A 524 -11.79 -2.86 19.91
CA ILE A 524 -11.74 -1.67 19.06
C ILE A 524 -13.10 -1.49 18.39
N THR A 525 -13.79 -0.42 18.75
CA THR A 525 -15.13 -0.11 18.23
C THR A 525 -15.03 0.70 16.94
N CYS A 526 -15.55 0.14 15.86
CA CYS A 526 -15.75 0.83 14.60
C CYS A 526 -17.10 1.56 14.62
N LEU A 527 -17.05 2.87 14.85
CA LEU A 527 -18.22 3.75 14.83
C LEU A 527 -18.47 4.35 13.43
N PRO A 528 -19.72 4.74 13.12
CA PRO A 528 -20.08 5.42 11.89
C PRO A 528 -19.22 6.64 11.61
N THR A 529 -18.95 6.89 10.33
CA THR A 529 -18.03 7.96 9.95
C THR A 529 -18.58 9.34 10.28
N ILE A 530 -19.88 9.56 10.09
CA ILE A 530 -20.55 10.83 10.42
C ILE A 530 -20.51 11.11 11.93
N TYR A 531 -20.72 10.09 12.77
CA TYR A 531 -20.60 10.23 14.24
C TYR A 531 -19.19 10.67 14.64
N LYS A 532 -18.15 9.99 14.12
CA LYS A 532 -16.75 10.36 14.39
C LYS A 532 -16.37 11.74 13.87
N LEU A 533 -17.04 12.22 12.82
CA LEU A 533 -16.86 13.57 12.29
C LEU A 533 -17.41 14.60 13.28
N LEU A 534 -18.63 14.40 13.78
CA LEU A 534 -19.24 15.23 14.82
C LEU A 534 -18.37 15.25 16.08
N THR A 535 -18.04 14.09 16.65
CA THR A 535 -17.22 14.02 17.87
C THR A 535 -15.81 14.59 17.68
N SER A 536 -15.25 14.55 16.47
CA SER A 536 -13.98 15.21 16.16
C SER A 536 -14.08 16.74 16.17
N ILE A 537 -15.22 17.30 15.75
CA ILE A 537 -15.47 18.75 15.80
C ILE A 537 -15.61 19.16 17.27
N LEU A 538 -16.42 18.44 18.05
CA LEU A 538 -16.63 18.70 19.47
C LEU A 538 -15.32 18.59 20.26
N ALA A 539 -14.50 17.56 20.00
CA ALA A 539 -13.19 17.42 20.61
C ALA A 539 -12.27 18.60 20.29
N THR A 540 -12.36 19.17 19.10
CA THR A 540 -11.57 20.36 18.72
C THR A 540 -12.02 21.60 19.49
N LYS A 541 -13.33 21.79 19.69
CA LYS A 541 -13.90 22.91 20.46
C LYS A 541 -13.54 22.80 21.94
N ILE A 542 -13.71 21.62 22.54
CA ILE A 542 -13.28 21.34 23.92
C ILE A 542 -11.77 21.57 24.05
N MET A 543 -10.95 21.02 23.15
CA MET A 543 -9.49 21.19 23.22
C MET A 543 -9.06 22.66 23.16
N LYS A 544 -9.77 23.50 22.37
CA LYS A 544 -9.52 24.95 22.33
C LYS A 544 -9.74 25.57 23.71
N HIS A 545 -10.87 25.26 24.37
CA HIS A 545 -11.16 25.73 25.74
C HIS A 545 -10.11 25.27 26.74
N ILE A 546 -9.78 23.98 26.74
CA ILE A 546 -8.79 23.36 27.63
C ILE A 546 -7.40 24.01 27.47
N THR A 547 -6.98 24.28 26.23
CA THR A 547 -5.67 24.86 25.93
C THR A 547 -5.63 26.35 26.26
N THR A 548 -6.68 27.10 25.95
CA THR A 548 -6.75 28.57 26.20
C THR A 548 -6.69 28.87 27.70
N ASN A 549 -7.31 28.01 28.51
CA ASN A 549 -7.41 28.17 29.95
C ASN A 549 -6.36 27.36 30.75
N ASN A 550 -5.39 26.73 30.08
CA ASN A 550 -4.33 25.92 30.70
C ASN A 550 -4.85 24.85 31.69
N ILE A 551 -5.97 24.20 31.36
CA ILE A 551 -6.67 23.27 32.27
C ILE A 551 -5.93 21.92 32.42
N LEU A 552 -5.34 21.43 31.34
CA LEU A 552 -4.66 20.12 31.34
C LEU A 552 -3.30 20.24 32.05
N ALA A 553 -3.07 19.35 33.02
CA ALA A 553 -1.86 19.33 33.82
C ALA A 553 -0.59 19.26 32.96
N THR A 554 0.49 19.85 33.49
CA THR A 554 1.78 19.87 32.82
C THR A 554 2.32 18.46 32.60
N ALA A 555 2.13 17.58 33.59
CA ALA A 555 2.64 16.21 33.60
C ALA A 555 1.88 15.24 32.65
N GLN A 556 0.73 15.65 32.09
CA GLN A 556 -0.04 14.85 31.14
C GLN A 556 0.37 15.16 29.71
N ASN A 557 1.05 14.22 29.05
CA ASN A 557 1.48 14.35 27.65
C ASN A 557 0.64 13.50 26.68
N GLY A 558 -0.37 12.76 27.18
CA GLY A 558 -1.42 12.17 26.36
C GLY A 558 -2.38 13.24 25.83
N CYS A 559 -2.78 13.14 24.56
CA CYS A 559 -3.72 14.05 23.89
C CYS A 559 -3.39 15.55 23.90
N LYS A 560 -2.22 15.96 24.41
CA LYS A 560 -1.82 17.37 24.54
C LYS A 560 -1.26 17.93 23.23
N PRO A 561 -1.89 18.97 22.63
CA PRO A 561 -1.34 19.62 21.44
C PRO A 561 0.07 20.17 21.69
N GLY A 562 0.95 20.05 20.70
CA GLY A 562 2.32 20.56 20.78
C GLY A 562 3.32 19.70 21.58
N SER A 563 2.87 18.74 22.40
CA SER A 563 3.75 17.82 23.13
C SER A 563 4.53 16.88 22.20
N ARG A 564 5.72 16.44 22.64
CA ARG A 564 6.49 15.37 21.96
C ARG A 564 6.10 13.97 22.47
N GLY A 565 5.04 13.87 23.27
CA GLY A 565 4.42 12.63 23.74
C GLY A 565 5.39 11.80 24.56
N THR A 566 5.51 10.52 24.22
CA THR A 566 6.34 9.57 24.98
C THR A 566 7.82 9.95 25.02
N LYS A 567 8.36 10.59 23.97
CA LYS A 567 9.78 11.00 23.95
C LYS A 567 10.09 12.02 25.02
N GLU A 568 9.17 12.94 25.25
CA GLU A 568 9.30 14.01 26.24
C GLU A 568 9.35 13.44 27.65
N LEU A 569 8.41 12.55 27.96
CA LEU A 569 8.34 11.88 29.26
C LEU A 569 9.59 11.04 29.54
N LEU A 570 10.03 10.25 28.56
CA LEU A 570 11.25 9.44 28.67
C LEU A 570 12.51 10.29 28.91
N LEU A 571 12.56 11.52 28.37
CA LEU A 571 13.69 12.43 28.58
C LEU A 571 13.67 13.07 29.97
N ILE A 572 12.50 13.44 30.47
CA ILE A 572 12.33 13.94 31.85
C ILE A 572 12.70 12.83 32.84
N ASP A 573 12.15 11.64 32.64
CA ASP A 573 12.46 10.46 33.44
C ASP A 573 13.97 10.13 33.44
N MET A 574 14.59 10.13 32.25
CA MET A 574 16.02 9.89 32.13
C MET A 574 16.84 10.93 32.89
N THR A 575 16.41 12.20 32.90
CA THR A 575 17.09 13.26 33.64
C THR A 575 17.05 12.99 35.15
N ILE A 576 15.89 12.60 35.68
CA ILE A 576 15.71 12.20 37.09
C ILE A 576 16.61 11.01 37.42
N CYS A 577 16.47 9.90 36.68
CA CYS A 577 17.23 8.67 36.92
C CYS A 577 18.75 8.88 36.87
N GLN A 578 19.25 9.64 35.89
CA GLN A 578 20.68 9.93 35.75
C GLN A 578 21.19 10.85 36.86
N GLN A 579 20.40 11.82 37.30
CA GLN A 579 20.78 12.66 38.43
C GLN A 579 20.87 11.82 39.71
N VAL A 580 19.90 10.93 39.95
CA VAL A 580 19.89 10.01 41.10
C VAL A 580 21.15 9.16 41.12
N ARG A 581 21.48 8.54 39.98
CA ARG A 581 22.67 7.69 39.84
C ARG A 581 23.98 8.45 40.03
N ARG A 582 24.14 9.62 39.38
CA ARG A 582 25.40 10.37 39.38
C ARG A 582 25.64 11.15 40.68
N ASN A 583 24.60 11.74 41.24
CA ASN A 583 24.70 12.55 42.46
C ASN A 583 24.43 11.73 43.72
N ARG A 584 24.31 10.40 43.61
CA ARG A 584 24.03 9.47 44.71
C ARG A 584 22.83 9.93 45.57
N LYS A 585 21.75 10.36 44.90
CA LYS A 585 20.49 10.71 45.59
C LYS A 585 19.66 9.45 45.82
N ASN A 586 18.64 9.58 46.67
CA ASN A 586 17.62 8.57 46.85
C ASN A 586 16.46 8.81 45.86
N LEU A 587 15.77 7.74 45.48
CA LEU A 587 14.58 7.77 44.65
C LEU A 587 13.71 6.57 45.00
N ALA A 588 12.40 6.80 45.15
CA ALA A 588 11.39 5.76 45.09
C ALA A 588 10.45 6.10 43.94
N ALA A 589 10.22 5.15 43.03
CA ALA A 589 9.32 5.36 41.88
C ALA A 589 8.40 4.16 41.67
N ALA A 590 7.20 4.40 41.16
CA ALA A 590 6.22 3.36 40.87
C ALA A 590 5.59 3.55 39.49
N TRP A 591 5.38 2.45 38.77
CA TRP A 591 4.61 2.40 37.52
C TRP A 591 3.23 1.82 37.82
N ILE A 592 2.18 2.53 37.42
CA ILE A 592 0.79 2.16 37.64
C ILE A 592 0.08 2.06 36.28
N ASP A 593 -0.60 0.94 36.05
CA ASP A 593 -1.42 0.64 34.86
C ASP A 593 -2.83 0.29 35.32
N TYR A 594 -3.85 0.88 34.69
CA TYR A 594 -5.25 0.62 35.03
C TYR A 594 -5.81 -0.57 34.26
N LYS A 595 -6.61 -1.39 34.95
CA LYS A 595 -7.30 -2.53 34.35
C LYS A 595 -8.40 -2.03 33.42
N LYS A 596 -8.19 -2.27 32.11
CA LYS A 596 -9.16 -1.95 31.05
C LYS A 596 -9.62 -0.48 31.12
N ALA A 597 -8.67 0.44 31.30
CA ALA A 597 -8.93 1.84 31.64
C ALA A 597 -10.11 2.49 30.89
N TYR A 598 -10.15 2.43 29.55
CA TYR A 598 -11.23 3.04 28.76
C TYR A 598 -12.59 2.38 28.99
N ASP A 599 -12.61 1.06 29.25
CA ASP A 599 -13.82 0.27 29.39
C ASP A 599 -14.42 0.39 30.81
N SER A 600 -13.65 0.90 31.78
CA SER A 600 -13.99 0.87 33.20
C SER A 600 -14.45 2.22 33.78
N VAL A 601 -14.28 3.34 33.09
CA VAL A 601 -14.60 4.68 33.65
C VAL A 601 -16.12 4.87 33.83
N PRO A 602 -16.60 5.26 35.02
CA PRO A 602 -18.00 5.62 35.26
C PRO A 602 -18.51 6.76 34.38
N HIS A 603 -19.73 6.63 33.84
CA HIS A 603 -20.38 7.71 33.09
C HIS A 603 -20.67 8.93 33.96
N SER A 604 -21.05 8.73 35.23
CA SER A 604 -21.26 9.83 36.16
C SER A 604 -19.98 10.65 36.40
N TRP A 605 -18.80 10.01 36.44
CA TRP A 605 -17.52 10.72 36.54
C TRP A 605 -17.16 11.49 35.27
N LEU A 606 -17.43 10.90 34.10
CA LEU A 606 -17.22 11.57 32.81
C LEU A 606 -18.07 12.84 32.71
N MET A 607 -19.31 12.82 33.19
CA MET A 607 -20.18 14.00 33.23
C MET A 607 -19.73 15.02 34.27
N GLU A 608 -19.33 14.57 35.45
CA GLU A 608 -18.83 15.46 36.51
C GLU A 608 -17.57 16.20 36.05
N THR A 609 -16.64 15.51 35.39
CA THR A 609 -15.40 16.14 34.88
C THR A 609 -15.66 17.22 33.83
N MET A 610 -16.68 17.08 32.99
CA MET A 610 -17.08 18.13 32.05
C MET A 610 -17.61 19.37 32.78
N LYS A 611 -18.41 19.18 33.84
CA LYS A 611 -18.90 20.28 34.69
C LYS A 611 -17.75 20.97 35.43
N LEU A 612 -16.81 20.19 35.99
CA LEU A 612 -15.62 20.71 36.68
C LEU A 612 -14.86 21.68 35.78
N TYR A 613 -14.61 21.33 34.52
CA TYR A 613 -13.85 22.16 33.60
C TYR A 613 -14.67 23.21 32.85
N ARG A 614 -15.89 23.48 33.33
CA ARG A 614 -16.78 24.53 32.80
C ARG A 614 -17.06 24.38 31.31
N ILE A 615 -17.22 23.14 30.85
CA ILE A 615 -17.61 22.84 29.48
C ILE A 615 -19.06 23.31 29.27
N ASP A 616 -19.37 23.69 28.03
CA ASP A 616 -20.70 24.15 27.61
C ASP A 616 -21.79 23.18 28.07
N THR A 617 -22.81 23.69 28.74
CA THR A 617 -23.88 22.90 29.35
C THR A 617 -24.72 22.17 28.31
N ALA A 618 -24.99 22.79 27.16
CA ALA A 618 -25.71 22.16 26.05
C ALA A 618 -24.92 20.96 25.50
N LEU A 619 -23.60 21.13 25.35
CA LEU A 619 -22.70 20.06 24.94
C LEU A 619 -22.62 18.93 25.97
N CYS A 620 -22.62 19.25 27.26
CA CYS A 620 -22.66 18.24 28.32
C CYS A 620 -23.95 17.42 28.23
N SER A 621 -25.11 18.08 28.16
CA SER A 621 -26.41 17.40 28.03
C SER A 621 -26.46 16.51 26.80
N PHE A 622 -26.00 17.01 25.64
CA PHE A 622 -25.92 16.24 24.40
C PHE A 622 -25.06 14.97 24.54
N LEU A 623 -23.86 15.09 25.13
CA LEU A 623 -22.98 13.93 25.34
C LEU A 623 -23.59 12.93 26.33
N GLY A 624 -24.28 13.40 27.37
CA GLY A 624 -25.05 12.57 28.30
C GLY A 624 -26.11 11.74 27.56
N SER A 625 -26.96 12.40 26.77
CA SER A 625 -27.99 11.73 25.96
C SER A 625 -27.39 10.75 24.94
N CYS A 626 -26.23 11.05 24.37
CA CYS A 626 -25.52 10.11 23.50
C CYS A 626 -25.09 8.85 24.26
N MET A 627 -24.52 8.98 25.46
CA MET A 627 -24.03 7.86 26.27
C MET A 627 -25.14 6.89 26.64
N GLU A 628 -26.33 7.39 26.97
CA GLU A 628 -27.50 6.56 27.29
C GLU A 628 -27.93 5.66 26.11
N GLN A 629 -27.62 6.07 24.88
CA GLN A 629 -27.94 5.35 23.65
C GLN A 629 -26.79 4.49 23.11
N TRP A 630 -25.62 4.51 23.75
CA TRP A 630 -24.46 3.78 23.25
C TRP A 630 -24.67 2.27 23.27
N THR A 631 -24.54 1.66 22.09
CA THR A 631 -24.65 0.21 21.92
C THR A 631 -23.51 -0.32 21.05
N THR A 632 -23.12 -1.58 21.27
CA THR A 632 -22.16 -2.25 20.39
C THR A 632 -22.54 -3.69 20.11
N TYR A 633 -22.20 -4.14 18.90
CA TYR A 633 -22.17 -5.56 18.55
C TYR A 633 -20.73 -6.07 18.62
N LEU A 634 -20.52 -7.25 19.20
CA LEU A 634 -19.20 -7.84 19.36
C LEU A 634 -18.85 -8.76 18.19
N GLN A 635 -17.62 -8.62 17.66
CA GLN A 635 -17.08 -9.45 16.58
C GLN A 635 -15.97 -10.36 17.12
N TYR A 636 -16.14 -11.66 16.94
CA TYR A 636 -15.23 -12.69 17.46
C TYR A 636 -13.92 -12.79 16.66
N PRO A 637 -12.79 -13.13 17.31
CA PRO A 637 -11.54 -13.39 16.61
C PRO A 637 -11.66 -14.59 15.66
N GLY A 638 -10.99 -14.56 14.49
CA GLY A 638 -10.71 -15.77 13.70
C GLY A 638 -11.57 -16.07 12.45
N GLY A 639 -12.69 -15.41 12.16
CA GLY A 639 -13.35 -15.68 10.88
C GLY A 639 -14.66 -14.97 10.59
N ILE A 640 -14.80 -14.61 9.29
CA ILE A 640 -16.00 -14.38 8.46
C ILE A 640 -17.19 -13.71 9.16
N ASN A 641 -17.56 -12.50 8.68
CA ASN A 641 -18.79 -11.76 8.98
C ASN A 641 -19.82 -12.62 9.71
N VAL A 642 -19.89 -12.49 11.03
CA VAL A 642 -20.89 -13.23 11.81
C VAL A 642 -22.27 -12.71 11.41
N PRO A 643 -23.26 -13.59 11.16
CA PRO A 643 -24.65 -13.21 10.92
C PRO A 643 -25.24 -12.41 12.08
N GLU A 644 -26.36 -11.75 11.81
CA GLU A 644 -27.13 -10.81 12.65
C GLU A 644 -27.61 -11.28 14.04
N SER A 645 -27.12 -12.40 14.56
CA SER A 645 -27.69 -13.08 15.73
C SER A 645 -26.99 -12.83 17.07
N THR A 646 -26.11 -11.81 17.20
CA THR A 646 -25.59 -11.41 18.52
C THR A 646 -26.41 -10.27 19.10
N GLU A 647 -26.93 -10.47 20.32
CA GLU A 647 -27.64 -9.43 21.08
C GLU A 647 -26.75 -8.19 21.29
N PRO A 648 -27.27 -6.96 21.07
CA PRO A 648 -26.50 -5.75 21.28
C PRO A 648 -26.14 -5.57 22.76
N ILE A 649 -24.92 -5.13 23.03
CA ILE A 649 -24.47 -4.79 24.38
C ILE A 649 -24.64 -3.28 24.56
N ARG A 650 -25.42 -2.87 25.56
CA ARG A 650 -25.52 -1.46 25.97
C ARG A 650 -24.27 -1.08 26.75
N ILE A 651 -23.67 0.06 26.42
CA ILE A 651 -22.49 0.58 27.11
C ILE A 651 -22.96 1.53 28.20
N LYS A 652 -23.06 1.04 29.44
CA LYS A 652 -23.41 1.84 30.63
C LYS A 652 -22.19 2.26 31.45
N ARG A 653 -21.00 1.78 31.07
CA ARG A 653 -19.70 2.10 31.67
C ARG A 653 -18.62 2.10 30.61
N GLY A 654 -17.66 3.02 30.74
CA GLY A 654 -16.56 3.20 29.81
C GLY A 654 -16.91 4.03 28.58
N ILE A 655 -15.90 4.24 27.73
CA ILE A 655 -15.96 5.04 26.50
C ILE A 655 -15.51 4.20 25.30
N PHE A 656 -16.01 4.52 24.11
CA PHE A 656 -15.66 3.77 22.91
C PHE A 656 -14.18 3.89 22.54
N GLN A 657 -13.50 2.74 22.46
CA GLN A 657 -12.13 2.62 21.92
C GLN A 657 -12.15 2.74 20.39
N GLY A 658 -12.15 3.96 19.88
CA GLY A 658 -12.19 4.24 18.44
C GLY A 658 -12.91 5.52 18.05
N ASP A 659 -13.59 6.16 19.02
CA ASP A 659 -14.17 7.49 18.88
C ASP A 659 -13.09 8.59 18.87
N SER A 660 -13.42 9.74 18.26
CA SER A 660 -12.54 10.90 18.16
C SER A 660 -12.44 11.70 19.45
N LEU A 661 -13.49 11.74 20.29
CA LEU A 661 -13.53 12.51 21.54
C LEU A 661 -12.99 11.70 22.73
N SER A 662 -13.23 10.38 22.76
CA SER A 662 -12.83 9.48 23.86
C SER A 662 -11.42 9.74 24.42
N PRO A 663 -10.34 9.88 23.62
CA PRO A 663 -8.99 10.06 24.17
C PRO A 663 -8.83 11.35 24.99
N LEU A 664 -9.46 12.45 24.55
CA LEU A 664 -9.44 13.72 25.29
C LEU A 664 -10.26 13.61 26.57
N TRP A 665 -11.46 13.05 26.46
CA TRP A 665 -12.36 12.90 27.61
C TRP A 665 -11.73 12.05 28.71
N PHE A 666 -11.05 10.96 28.35
CA PHE A 666 -10.29 10.15 29.30
C PHE A 666 -9.17 10.93 29.99
N CYS A 667 -8.39 11.72 29.24
CA CYS A 667 -7.32 12.53 29.83
C CYS A 667 -7.87 13.57 30.82
N LEU A 668 -9.02 14.18 30.52
CA LEU A 668 -9.71 15.10 31.42
C LEU A 668 -10.22 14.38 32.68
N ALA A 669 -10.72 13.14 32.55
CA ALA A 669 -11.17 12.34 33.67
C ALA A 669 -10.03 11.98 34.65
N MET A 670 -8.80 11.83 34.14
CA MET A 670 -7.61 11.56 34.96
C MET A 670 -6.91 12.82 35.48
N ASN A 671 -7.20 13.99 34.91
CA ASN A 671 -6.52 15.24 35.24
C ASN A 671 -6.66 15.71 36.72
N PRO A 672 -7.76 15.45 37.45
CA PRO A 672 -7.84 15.78 38.87
C PRO A 672 -6.79 15.05 39.71
N LEU A 673 -6.45 13.80 39.36
CA LEU A 673 -5.38 13.07 40.05
C LEU A 673 -4.03 13.78 39.93
N SER A 674 -3.70 14.32 38.75
CA SER A 674 -2.50 15.14 38.59
C SER A 674 -2.50 16.34 39.53
N THR A 675 -3.65 16.97 39.70
CA THR A 675 -3.81 18.13 40.58
C THR A 675 -3.54 17.75 42.03
N LEU A 676 -4.14 16.66 42.52
CA LEU A 676 -3.93 16.17 43.88
C LEU A 676 -2.48 15.78 44.15
N LEU A 677 -1.82 15.12 43.19
CA LEU A 677 -0.43 14.72 43.31
C LEU A 677 0.52 15.93 43.34
N GLU A 678 0.23 16.98 42.57
CA GLU A 678 1.00 18.24 42.61
C GLU A 678 0.76 19.03 43.91
N ASP A 679 -0.48 19.11 44.37
CA ASP A 679 -0.86 19.86 45.58
C ASP A 679 -0.32 19.19 46.87
N SER A 680 0.02 17.91 46.83
CA SER A 680 0.68 17.20 47.94
C SER A 680 2.06 17.78 48.28
N GLY A 681 2.71 18.50 47.36
CA GLY A 681 4.08 19.01 47.51
C GLY A 681 5.17 17.93 47.55
N LEU A 682 4.80 16.65 47.47
CA LEU A 682 5.73 15.52 47.47
C LEU A 682 6.28 15.30 46.06
N GLY A 683 7.49 14.75 45.97
CA GLY A 683 8.07 14.39 44.69
C GLY A 683 9.58 14.35 44.68
N PHE A 684 10.14 14.26 43.48
CA PHE A 684 11.57 14.39 43.27
C PHE A 684 11.97 15.81 42.88
N HIS A 685 12.93 16.39 43.61
CA HIS A 685 13.45 17.73 43.33
C HIS A 685 14.69 17.67 42.44
N LEU A 686 14.55 18.11 41.19
CA LEU A 686 15.67 18.28 40.26
C LEU A 686 16.64 19.37 40.75
N ARG A 687 16.10 20.50 41.22
CA ARG A 687 16.82 21.63 41.82
C ARG A 687 16.26 21.92 43.21
N LYS A 688 17.08 22.52 44.10
CA LYS A 688 16.63 22.90 45.46
C LYS A 688 15.47 23.91 45.42
N GLU A 689 15.53 24.86 44.49
CA GLU A 689 14.52 25.91 44.27
C GLU A 689 13.47 25.52 43.21
N GLY A 690 13.53 24.31 42.66
CA GLY A 690 12.63 23.83 41.61
C GLY A 690 11.36 23.20 42.18
N LYS A 691 10.32 23.05 41.35
CA LYS A 691 9.08 22.37 41.76
C LYS A 691 9.34 20.86 41.89
N ALA A 692 8.77 20.23 42.91
CA ALA A 692 8.80 18.77 43.04
C ALA A 692 8.08 18.11 41.84
N ILE A 693 8.73 17.16 41.18
CA ILE A 693 8.09 16.33 40.17
C ILE A 693 7.51 15.10 40.86
N SER A 694 6.19 15.08 41.07
CA SER A 694 5.49 13.96 41.71
C SER A 694 5.18 12.83 40.74
N HIS A 695 4.90 13.13 39.48
CA HIS A 695 4.41 12.14 38.52
C HIS A 695 4.58 12.55 37.05
N LEU A 696 4.43 11.56 36.15
CA LEU A 696 4.35 11.70 34.70
C LEU A 696 3.21 10.83 34.15
N PHE A 697 2.38 11.41 33.29
CA PHE A 697 1.24 10.74 32.66
C PHE A 697 1.36 10.64 31.14
N TYR A 698 1.05 9.46 30.62
CA TYR A 698 0.73 9.27 29.20
C TYR A 698 -0.57 8.48 29.07
N MET A 699 -1.70 9.19 28.87
CA MET A 699 -3.02 8.56 28.92
C MET A 699 -3.25 7.91 30.29
N ASP A 700 -3.34 6.57 30.35
CA ASP A 700 -3.48 5.75 31.56
C ASP A 700 -2.14 5.35 32.21
N ASP A 701 -1.03 5.39 31.47
CA ASP A 701 0.30 5.05 32.00
C ASP A 701 0.76 6.14 32.98
N LEU A 702 0.81 5.81 34.26
CA LEU A 702 1.25 6.69 35.35
C LEU A 702 2.59 6.24 35.91
N LYS A 703 3.56 7.16 36.01
CA LYS A 703 4.80 6.96 36.76
C LYS A 703 4.88 7.97 37.90
N LEU A 704 5.01 7.49 39.13
CA LEU A 704 5.17 8.30 40.34
C LEU A 704 6.65 8.40 40.73
N PHE A 705 7.03 9.53 41.31
CA PHE A 705 8.39 9.80 41.80
C PHE A 705 8.34 10.39 43.20
N ALA A 706 9.22 9.92 44.07
CA ALA A 706 9.41 10.47 45.41
C ALA A 706 10.89 10.39 45.81
N SER A 707 11.31 11.25 46.73
CA SER A 707 12.70 11.23 47.21
C SER A 707 12.95 10.10 48.22
N LYS A 708 11.90 9.65 48.91
CA LYS A 708 11.95 8.58 49.92
C LYS A 708 10.76 7.61 49.76
N ARG A 709 10.93 6.36 50.21
CA ARG A 709 9.86 5.34 50.19
C ARG A 709 8.58 5.75 50.93
N PRO A 710 8.61 6.39 52.13
CA PRO A 710 7.38 6.82 52.80
C PRO A 710 6.61 7.91 52.04
N GLU A 711 7.31 8.78 51.31
CA GLU A 711 6.68 9.78 50.44
C GLU A 711 6.00 9.13 49.24
N LEU A 712 6.63 8.11 48.64
CA LEU A 712 6.00 7.32 47.56
C LEU A 712 4.73 6.63 48.06
N TYR A 713 4.73 6.09 49.29
CA TYR A 713 3.54 5.48 49.88
C TYR A 713 2.39 6.49 50.00
N LYS A 714 2.67 7.73 50.43
CA LYS A 714 1.66 8.80 50.47
C LYS A 714 1.10 9.12 49.07
N LEU A 715 1.96 9.23 48.06
CA LEU A 715 1.53 9.46 46.66
C LEU A 715 0.68 8.30 46.12
N LEU A 716 1.05 7.06 46.43
CA LEU A 716 0.26 5.88 46.09
C LEU A 716 -1.08 5.86 46.81
N LYS A 717 -1.14 6.30 48.07
CA LYS A 717 -2.39 6.39 48.82
C LYS A 717 -3.34 7.42 48.21
N ILE A 718 -2.82 8.59 47.80
CA ILE A 718 -3.60 9.60 47.05
C ILE A 718 -4.16 8.97 45.77
N THR A 719 -3.31 8.24 45.04
CA THR A 719 -3.70 7.57 43.79
C THR A 719 -4.78 6.51 44.06
N GLU A 720 -4.60 5.65 45.07
CA GLU A 720 -5.58 4.63 45.46
C GLU A 720 -6.93 5.25 45.86
N THR A 721 -6.92 6.26 46.75
CA THR A 721 -8.14 6.95 47.18
C THR A 721 -8.89 7.56 45.98
N PHE A 722 -8.18 8.24 45.09
CA PHE A 722 -8.76 8.76 43.85
C PHE A 722 -9.39 7.64 43.01
N SER A 723 -8.65 6.56 42.77
CA SER A 723 -9.10 5.42 41.96
C SER A 723 -10.31 4.70 42.56
N THR A 724 -10.35 4.55 43.89
CA THR A 724 -11.50 3.97 44.60
C THR A 724 -12.75 4.84 44.44
N CYS A 725 -12.61 6.18 44.54
CA CYS A 725 -13.73 7.10 44.34
C CYS A 725 -14.29 7.03 42.92
N ILE A 726 -13.42 6.97 41.90
CA ILE A 726 -13.85 6.85 40.51
C ILE A 726 -14.06 5.40 40.05
N LYS A 727 -14.05 4.43 40.98
CA LYS A 727 -14.30 3.01 40.76
C LYS A 727 -13.45 2.36 39.66
N MET A 728 -12.20 2.80 39.53
CA MET A 728 -11.21 2.21 38.61
C MET A 728 -10.18 1.38 39.37
N GLU A 729 -9.86 0.20 38.83
CA GLU A 729 -8.93 -0.76 39.46
C GLU A 729 -7.54 -0.73 38.82
N PHE A 730 -6.50 -0.95 39.62
CA PHE A 730 -5.15 -1.19 39.12
C PHE A 730 -5.01 -2.59 38.53
N GLY A 731 -4.29 -2.68 37.42
CA GLY A 731 -3.79 -3.94 36.88
C GLY A 731 -2.52 -4.35 37.62
N VAL A 732 -2.66 -4.88 38.84
CA VAL A 732 -1.57 -5.16 39.79
C VAL A 732 -0.40 -5.94 39.15
N ASP A 733 -0.69 -6.94 38.31
CA ASP A 733 0.31 -7.75 37.60
C ASP A 733 1.28 -6.94 36.72
N LYS A 734 0.88 -5.73 36.34
CA LYS A 734 1.67 -4.82 35.50
C LYS A 734 2.20 -3.62 36.28
N CYS A 735 1.78 -3.45 37.54
CA CYS A 735 2.27 -2.39 38.38
C CYS A 735 3.55 -2.86 39.07
N ALA A 736 4.52 -1.97 39.20
CA ALA A 736 5.80 -2.28 39.84
C ALA A 736 6.33 -1.03 40.52
N PHE A 737 7.26 -1.20 41.47
CA PHE A 737 7.99 -0.08 42.04
C PHE A 737 9.47 -0.38 42.17
N ILE A 738 10.28 0.66 42.31
CA ILE A 738 11.72 0.58 42.47
C ILE A 738 12.14 1.46 43.65
N HIS A 739 13.03 0.92 44.48
CA HIS A 739 13.68 1.65 45.57
C HIS A 739 15.16 1.83 45.22
N VAL A 740 15.62 3.08 45.25
CA VAL A 740 17.01 3.46 45.04
C VAL A 740 17.51 4.26 46.24
N GLU A 741 18.60 3.82 46.85
CA GLU A 741 19.32 4.61 47.84
C GLU A 741 20.75 4.88 47.36
N ARG A 742 21.22 6.10 47.59
CA ARG A 742 22.57 6.57 47.21
C ARG A 742 22.94 6.20 45.77
N GLY A 743 21.97 6.22 44.85
CA GLY A 743 22.13 5.91 43.44
C GLY A 743 22.21 4.42 43.06
N ARG A 744 21.90 3.49 43.97
CA ARG A 744 21.85 2.03 43.71
C ARG A 744 20.47 1.47 44.01
N ILE A 745 20.04 0.51 43.19
CA ILE A 745 18.77 -0.22 43.38
C ILE A 745 18.93 -1.12 44.60
N ILE A 746 17.98 -1.07 45.52
CA ILE A 746 17.97 -1.90 46.72
C ILE A 746 16.83 -2.90 46.62
N SER A 747 17.15 -4.17 46.86
CA SER A 747 16.15 -5.22 47.04
C SER A 747 15.23 -4.85 48.18
N SER A 748 13.94 -4.74 47.90
CA SER A 748 12.93 -4.36 48.88
C SER A 748 11.79 -5.37 48.84
N GLU A 749 11.14 -5.57 49.98
CA GLU A 749 9.88 -6.30 50.01
C GLU A 749 8.80 -5.56 49.20
N ASN A 750 7.87 -6.35 48.66
CA ASN A 750 6.70 -5.84 47.97
C ASN A 750 5.98 -4.79 48.82
N LEU A 751 5.53 -3.72 48.19
CA LEU A 751 4.87 -2.63 48.90
C LEU A 751 3.38 -2.96 49.02
N GLN A 752 2.94 -3.29 50.23
CA GLN A 752 1.50 -3.44 50.53
C GLN A 752 0.86 -2.07 50.74
N LEU A 753 -0.16 -1.77 49.94
CA LEU A 753 -0.97 -0.55 50.06
C LEU A 753 -2.21 -0.81 50.93
N THR A 754 -2.88 -1.92 50.66
CA THR A 754 -4.04 -2.47 51.37
C THR A 754 -3.93 -4.00 51.36
N ASN A 755 -4.77 -4.70 52.15
CA ASN A 755 -4.74 -6.17 52.27
C ASN A 755 -4.85 -6.91 50.93
N SER A 756 -5.37 -6.27 49.88
CA SER A 756 -5.57 -6.84 48.53
C SER A 756 -4.63 -6.28 47.46
N LEU A 757 -3.85 -5.23 47.75
CA LEU A 757 -3.04 -4.53 46.76
C LEU A 757 -1.55 -4.52 47.15
N SER A 758 -0.78 -5.40 46.50
CA SER A 758 0.66 -5.55 46.72
C SER A 758 1.43 -5.27 45.43
N LEU A 759 2.30 -4.27 45.45
CA LEU A 759 3.13 -3.90 44.29
C LEU A 759 4.45 -4.65 44.31
N ARG A 760 4.81 -5.26 43.18
CA ARG A 760 6.08 -5.95 43.00
C ARG A 760 7.26 -4.97 43.07
N SER A 761 8.27 -5.30 43.88
CA SER A 761 9.56 -4.59 43.88
C SER A 761 10.44 -5.08 42.72
N LEU A 762 11.06 -4.15 41.99
CA LEU A 762 12.09 -4.48 41.01
C LEU A 762 13.45 -4.61 41.68
N ASN A 763 14.12 -5.73 41.44
CA ASN A 763 15.46 -6.02 41.95
C ASN A 763 16.55 -5.59 40.97
N GLU A 764 17.80 -5.63 41.43
CA GLU A 764 18.96 -5.34 40.57
C GLU A 764 19.01 -6.32 39.38
N GLY A 765 19.12 -5.78 38.16
CA GLY A 765 19.10 -6.56 36.91
C GLY A 765 17.71 -6.73 36.28
N GLU A 766 16.63 -6.48 37.02
CA GLU A 766 15.27 -6.47 36.46
C GLU A 766 14.97 -5.15 35.75
N THR A 767 14.12 -5.18 34.71
CA THR A 767 13.69 -3.98 33.99
C THR A 767 12.19 -3.97 33.80
N TYR A 768 11.62 -2.77 33.78
CA TYR A 768 10.23 -2.52 33.45
C TYR A 768 10.10 -1.95 32.04
N LYS A 769 9.06 -2.38 31.31
CA LYS A 769 8.81 -1.86 29.95
C LYS A 769 7.90 -0.63 30.02
N TYR A 770 8.50 0.56 30.01
CA TYR A 770 7.79 1.84 30.03
C TYR A 770 7.85 2.52 28.65
N LEU A 771 6.68 2.88 28.09
CA LEU A 771 6.56 3.60 26.80
C LEU A 771 7.38 3.00 25.64
N GLY A 772 7.57 1.68 25.66
CA GLY A 772 8.31 0.92 24.64
C GLY A 772 9.82 0.79 24.86
N MET A 773 10.35 1.32 25.96
CA MET A 773 11.75 1.15 26.40
C MET A 773 11.80 0.26 27.65
N SER A 774 12.82 -0.58 27.75
CA SER A 774 13.13 -1.31 28.99
C SER A 774 13.99 -0.43 29.89
N GLU A 775 13.50 -0.12 31.08
CA GLU A 775 14.15 0.79 32.02
C GLU A 775 14.07 0.28 33.47
N ALA A 776 15.05 0.67 34.29
CA ALA A 776 15.02 0.59 35.75
C ALA A 776 15.46 1.95 36.30
N LEU A 777 16.70 2.08 36.79
CA LEU A 777 17.34 3.38 37.10
C LEU A 777 17.90 4.07 35.83
N GLY A 778 17.18 3.94 34.71
CA GLY A 778 17.61 4.34 33.37
C GLY A 778 17.45 3.22 32.35
N ILE A 779 17.62 3.57 31.08
CA ILE A 779 17.44 2.66 29.93
C ILE A 779 18.72 1.84 29.72
N ASP A 780 18.57 0.54 29.44
CA ASP A 780 19.67 -0.29 28.91
C ASP A 780 19.90 0.02 27.43
N ASP A 781 20.73 1.03 27.17
CA ASP A 781 21.09 1.47 25.82
C ASP A 781 21.66 0.32 24.96
N GLY A 782 22.45 -0.59 25.55
CA GLY A 782 23.13 -1.65 24.83
C GLY A 782 22.15 -2.70 24.29
N ALA A 783 21.38 -3.30 25.20
CA ALA A 783 20.39 -4.32 24.84
C ALA A 783 19.30 -3.76 23.92
N MET A 784 18.82 -2.55 24.19
CA MET A 784 17.79 -1.90 23.36
C MET A 784 18.30 -1.63 21.95
N LYS A 785 19.50 -1.06 21.78
CA LYS A 785 20.09 -0.83 20.45
C LYS A 785 20.23 -2.13 19.67
N GLN A 786 20.65 -3.22 20.33
CA GLN A 786 20.79 -4.52 19.68
C GLN A 786 19.43 -5.05 19.18
N LEU A 787 18.43 -5.08 20.05
CA LEU A 787 17.06 -5.50 19.72
C LEU A 787 16.46 -4.69 18.56
N ILE A 788 16.67 -3.37 18.57
CA ILE A 788 16.18 -2.48 17.51
C ILE A 788 16.91 -2.73 16.20
N ARG A 789 18.25 -2.94 16.23
CA ARG A 789 19.04 -3.26 15.04
C ARG A 789 18.56 -4.56 14.40
N GLU A 790 18.34 -5.61 15.19
CA GLU A 790 17.84 -6.89 14.70
C GLU A 790 16.48 -6.75 14.02
N ARG A 791 15.54 -6.07 14.67
CA ARG A 791 14.22 -5.79 14.08
C ARG A 791 14.32 -4.92 12.83
N PHE A 792 15.17 -3.90 12.82
CA PHE A 792 15.41 -3.02 11.69
C PHE A 792 15.91 -3.79 10.47
N PHE A 793 16.96 -4.61 10.64
CA PHE A 793 17.51 -5.42 9.55
C PHE A 793 16.58 -6.58 9.16
N GLY A 794 15.81 -7.12 10.09
CA GLY A 794 14.74 -8.09 9.80
C GLY A 794 13.67 -7.50 8.88
N ARG A 795 13.19 -6.28 9.17
CA ARG A 795 12.26 -5.55 8.29
C ARG A 795 12.88 -5.20 6.95
N LEU A 796 14.13 -4.71 6.93
CA LEU A 796 14.84 -4.42 5.68
C LEU A 796 14.97 -5.67 4.80
N LYS A 797 15.36 -6.81 5.39
CA LYS A 797 15.45 -8.10 4.68
C LYS A 797 14.10 -8.49 4.06
N LYS A 798 12.98 -8.32 4.79
CA LYS A 798 11.63 -8.59 4.25
C LYS A 798 11.30 -7.67 3.07
N VAL A 799 11.60 -6.37 3.17
CA VAL A 799 11.40 -5.41 2.06
C VAL A 799 12.25 -5.78 0.84
N LEU A 800 13.53 -6.09 1.03
CA LEU A 800 14.45 -6.39 -0.07
C LEU A 800 14.13 -7.71 -0.77
N ASN A 801 13.63 -8.71 -0.05
CA ASN A 801 13.17 -9.98 -0.64
C ASN A 801 11.79 -9.90 -1.31
N SER A 802 11.02 -8.84 -1.09
CA SER A 802 9.69 -8.69 -1.68
C SER A 802 9.70 -8.51 -3.21
N PHE A 803 8.55 -8.76 -3.85
CA PHE A 803 8.34 -8.48 -5.27
C PHE A 803 7.93 -7.02 -5.54
N LEU A 804 8.09 -6.11 -4.57
CA LEU A 804 7.83 -4.68 -4.77
C LEU A 804 8.77 -4.08 -5.84
N SER A 805 8.28 -3.07 -6.56
CA SER A 805 9.09 -2.24 -7.46
C SER A 805 10.16 -1.47 -6.68
N GLY A 806 11.21 -0.98 -7.36
CA GLY A 806 12.28 -0.19 -6.72
C GLY A 806 11.72 1.01 -5.94
N GLY A 807 10.80 1.76 -6.55
CA GLY A 807 10.05 2.83 -5.88
C GLY A 807 9.26 2.37 -4.66
N ASN A 808 8.53 1.26 -4.74
CA ASN A 808 7.76 0.73 -3.63
C ASN A 808 8.64 0.17 -2.50
N LYS A 809 9.81 -0.41 -2.81
CA LYS A 809 10.81 -0.83 -1.82
C LYS A 809 11.36 0.37 -1.04
N VAL A 810 11.68 1.48 -1.74
CA VAL A 810 12.11 2.72 -1.06
C VAL A 810 11.00 3.29 -0.19
N ARG A 811 9.75 3.31 -0.69
CA ARG A 811 8.59 3.73 0.12
C ARG A 811 8.47 2.88 1.39
N ALA A 812 8.51 1.55 1.26
CA ALA A 812 8.46 0.63 2.40
C ALA A 812 9.62 0.80 3.38
N PHE A 813 10.84 1.06 2.88
CA PHE A 813 11.98 1.40 3.73
C PHE A 813 11.71 2.68 4.54
N ASN A 814 11.29 3.75 3.88
CA ASN A 814 11.05 5.04 4.51
C ASN A 814 9.83 5.04 5.45
N SER A 815 8.78 4.26 5.17
CA SER A 815 7.52 4.27 5.92
C SER A 815 7.36 3.17 6.96
N TRP A 816 8.16 2.08 6.91
CA TRP A 816 8.01 0.93 7.83
C TRP A 816 9.33 0.50 8.49
N VAL A 817 10.45 0.58 7.77
CA VAL A 817 11.77 0.21 8.32
C VAL A 817 12.36 1.35 9.15
N MET A 818 12.50 2.54 8.56
CA MET A 818 13.12 3.71 9.21
C MET A 818 12.41 4.21 10.47
N PRO A 819 11.06 4.30 10.53
CA PRO A 819 10.39 4.81 11.72
C PRO A 819 10.72 4.06 13.02
N LEU A 820 11.08 2.77 12.92
CA LEU A 820 11.49 1.95 14.06
C LEU A 820 12.71 2.55 14.80
N ILE A 821 13.75 2.94 14.07
CA ILE A 821 14.95 3.53 14.69
C ILE A 821 14.78 5.03 14.95
N VAL A 822 13.95 5.72 14.17
CA VAL A 822 13.65 7.15 14.38
C VAL A 822 12.97 7.40 15.72
N TYR A 823 12.16 6.45 16.20
CA TYR A 823 11.60 6.52 17.54
C TYR A 823 12.69 6.67 18.61
N THR A 824 13.84 6.03 18.43
CA THR A 824 14.89 5.99 19.47
C THR A 824 15.88 7.13 19.38
N PHE A 825 15.88 7.89 18.29
CA PHE A 825 16.68 9.10 18.15
C PHE A 825 16.23 10.15 19.17
N GLY A 826 17.20 10.65 19.93
CA GLY A 826 17.00 11.54 21.08
C GLY A 826 16.82 10.82 22.41
N ILE A 827 16.46 9.53 22.43
CA ILE A 827 16.26 8.75 23.66
C ILE A 827 17.50 7.89 23.95
N LEU A 828 17.96 7.11 22.98
CA LEU A 828 19.18 6.30 23.12
C LEU A 828 20.40 7.10 22.65
N ARG A 829 21.56 6.86 23.26
CA ARG A 829 22.82 7.55 22.91
C ARG A 829 23.46 6.97 21.67
N TRP A 830 22.99 7.33 20.48
CA TRP A 830 23.61 6.92 19.22
C TRP A 830 24.89 7.70 18.94
N THR A 831 26.01 6.99 18.81
CA THR A 831 27.26 7.58 18.33
C THR A 831 27.24 7.75 16.81
N GLN A 832 28.01 8.70 16.29
CA GLN A 832 28.12 8.90 14.85
C GLN A 832 28.70 7.66 14.14
N THR A 833 29.65 6.97 14.79
CA THR A 833 30.24 5.71 14.30
C THR A 833 29.22 4.57 14.21
N GLU A 834 28.32 4.44 15.19
CA GLU A 834 27.21 3.48 15.14
C GLU A 834 26.23 3.77 14.00
N LEU A 835 25.88 5.04 13.78
CA LEU A 835 24.99 5.45 12.69
C LEU A 835 25.64 5.24 11.32
N ASP A 836 26.93 5.54 11.19
CA ASP A 836 27.71 5.27 9.98
C ASP A 836 27.86 3.75 9.73
N SER A 837 27.99 2.95 10.80
CA SER A 837 27.99 1.47 10.71
C SER A 837 26.63 0.92 10.25
N LEU A 838 25.53 1.45 10.80
CA LEU A 838 24.18 1.10 10.39
C LEU A 838 23.98 1.40 8.91
N ASP A 839 24.36 2.60 8.45
CA ASP A 839 24.24 3.01 7.06
C ASP A 839 25.12 2.15 6.12
N ARG A 840 26.37 1.86 6.49
CA ARG A 840 27.23 0.93 5.75
C ARG A 840 26.58 -0.45 5.61
N LYS A 841 25.96 -0.97 6.67
CA LYS A 841 25.25 -2.26 6.63
C LYS A 841 24.00 -2.21 5.76
N VAL A 842 23.22 -1.12 5.79
CA VAL A 842 22.10 -0.89 4.86
C VAL A 842 22.61 -0.94 3.42
N ARG A 843 23.68 -0.20 3.09
CA ARG A 843 24.28 -0.20 1.75
C ARG A 843 24.80 -1.57 1.33
N LYS A 844 25.47 -2.29 2.23
CA LYS A 844 25.90 -3.68 1.98
C LYS A 844 24.71 -4.57 1.62
N MET A 845 23.60 -4.47 2.36
CA MET A 845 22.38 -5.21 2.02
C MET A 845 21.80 -4.77 0.67
N LEU A 846 21.71 -3.48 0.39
CA LEU A 846 21.26 -3.00 -0.93
C LEU A 846 22.12 -3.57 -2.06
N THR A 847 23.44 -3.70 -1.87
CA THR A 847 24.35 -4.32 -2.84
C THR A 847 24.10 -5.82 -2.99
N ILE A 848 23.99 -6.58 -1.88
CA ILE A 848 23.70 -8.02 -1.89
C ILE A 848 22.40 -8.31 -2.65
N TYR A 849 21.37 -7.50 -2.40
CA TYR A 849 20.07 -7.58 -3.06
C TYR A 849 20.01 -6.86 -4.41
N ARG A 850 21.18 -6.44 -4.97
CA ARG A 850 21.35 -5.79 -6.27
C ARG A 850 20.56 -4.48 -6.47
N MET A 851 20.03 -3.91 -5.40
CA MET A 851 19.29 -2.63 -5.40
C MET A 851 20.20 -1.42 -5.69
N HIS A 852 21.47 -1.53 -5.31
CA HIS A 852 22.48 -0.49 -5.47
C HIS A 852 23.79 -1.11 -5.92
N HIS A 853 24.45 -0.52 -6.90
CA HIS A 853 25.76 -0.98 -7.35
C HIS A 853 26.84 -0.43 -6.40
N PRO A 854 27.86 -1.21 -6.00
CA PRO A 854 28.82 -0.79 -4.97
C PRO A 854 29.64 0.44 -5.35
N ARG A 855 29.83 0.70 -6.65
CA ARG A 855 30.53 1.88 -7.17
C ARG A 855 29.61 3.03 -7.57
N SER A 856 28.28 2.89 -7.43
CA SER A 856 27.35 3.97 -7.75
C SER A 856 27.44 5.13 -6.76
N SER A 857 26.91 6.29 -7.15
CA SER A 857 26.97 7.49 -6.32
C SER A 857 26.19 7.32 -5.03
N LEU A 858 26.87 7.52 -3.89
CA LEU A 858 26.25 7.55 -2.57
C LEU A 858 25.24 8.70 -2.45
N MET A 859 25.57 9.89 -2.99
CA MET A 859 24.70 11.06 -2.91
C MET A 859 23.37 10.79 -3.61
N ARG A 860 23.42 10.17 -4.80
CA ARG A 860 22.25 9.79 -5.58
C ARG A 860 21.32 8.84 -4.81
N LEU A 861 21.84 7.99 -3.91
CA LEU A 861 21.03 7.09 -3.11
C LEU A 861 20.03 7.84 -2.20
N TYR A 862 20.45 8.96 -1.62
CA TYR A 862 19.66 9.72 -0.65
C TYR A 862 18.97 10.97 -1.24
N ILE A 863 19.30 11.38 -2.46
CA ILE A 863 18.59 12.46 -3.16
C ILE A 863 17.15 12.00 -3.49
N PRO A 864 16.12 12.86 -3.34
CA PRO A 864 14.74 12.52 -3.69
C PRO A 864 14.58 12.10 -5.16
N ARG A 865 13.61 11.21 -5.43
CA ARG A 865 13.34 10.70 -6.79
C ARG A 865 12.98 11.78 -7.80
N LYS A 866 12.24 12.80 -7.37
CA LYS A 866 11.90 13.98 -8.18
C LYS A 866 13.12 14.80 -8.63
N CYS A 867 14.28 14.58 -8.02
CA CYS A 867 15.55 15.23 -8.34
C CYS A 867 16.55 14.28 -9.01
N GLY A 868 16.10 13.12 -9.52
CA GLY A 868 16.96 12.12 -10.18
C GLY A 868 17.67 11.12 -9.26
N GLY A 869 17.42 11.19 -7.95
CA GLY A 869 17.95 10.28 -6.94
C GLY A 869 17.08 9.04 -6.66
N ARG A 870 17.45 8.23 -5.68
CA ARG A 870 16.71 7.00 -5.29
C ARG A 870 15.75 7.22 -4.11
N GLY A 871 15.99 8.24 -3.29
CA GLY A 871 15.10 8.68 -2.21
C GLY A 871 15.16 7.85 -0.92
N PHE A 872 16.23 7.10 -0.65
CA PHE A 872 16.40 6.46 0.65
C PHE A 872 16.65 7.52 1.74
N LEU A 873 16.11 7.31 2.95
CA LEU A 873 16.46 8.14 4.10
C LEU A 873 17.82 7.71 4.67
N ASN A 874 18.61 8.70 5.09
CA ASN A 874 19.87 8.48 5.80
C ASN A 874 19.62 8.56 7.32
N ALA A 875 20.07 7.56 8.07
CA ALA A 875 19.82 7.46 9.51
C ALA A 875 20.53 8.55 10.31
N LYS A 876 21.76 8.92 9.92
CA LYS A 876 22.58 9.95 10.59
C LYS A 876 21.97 11.34 10.43
N ASP A 877 21.56 11.69 9.21
CA ASP A 877 20.91 12.97 8.95
C ASP A 877 19.58 13.11 9.69
N LEU A 878 18.81 12.02 9.76
CA LEU A 878 17.54 11.98 10.46
C LEU A 878 17.72 12.02 11.98
N HIS A 879 18.72 11.31 12.51
CA HIS A 879 19.12 11.39 13.92
C HIS A 879 19.45 12.83 14.30
N ASN A 880 20.38 13.47 13.58
CA ASN A 880 20.84 14.81 13.88
C ASN A 880 19.68 15.82 13.85
N ARG A 881 18.78 15.70 12.86
CA ARG A 881 17.57 16.55 12.77
C ARG A 881 16.61 16.32 13.93
N VAL A 882 16.33 15.07 14.30
CA VAL A 882 15.40 14.74 15.39
C VAL A 882 15.94 15.21 16.74
N VAL A 883 17.23 14.97 17.00
CA VAL A 883 17.90 15.44 18.23
C VAL A 883 17.86 16.96 18.33
N TYR A 884 18.19 17.66 17.25
CA TYR A 884 18.12 19.13 17.21
C TYR A 884 16.69 19.62 17.48
N ASN A 885 15.68 19.07 16.78
CA ASN A 885 14.29 19.50 16.95
C ASN A 885 13.74 19.22 18.36
N LEU A 886 14.15 18.11 19.00
CA LEU A 886 13.78 17.81 20.38
C LEU A 886 14.46 18.78 21.35
N ARG A 887 15.74 19.07 21.14
CA ARG A 887 16.47 20.05 21.95
C ARG A 887 15.84 21.44 21.85
N GLU A 888 15.56 21.92 20.65
CA GLU A 888 14.87 23.20 20.42
C GLU A 888 13.50 23.25 21.10
N TYR A 889 12.78 22.13 21.12
CA TYR A 889 11.50 22.03 21.84
C TYR A 889 11.69 22.27 23.34
N PHE A 890 12.64 21.58 23.99
CA PHE A 890 12.92 21.75 25.42
C PHE A 890 13.44 23.16 25.77
N LEU A 891 14.19 23.80 24.87
CA LEU A 891 14.73 25.16 25.10
C LEU A 891 13.67 26.27 24.94
N ASN A 892 12.66 26.06 24.09
CA ASN A 892 11.65 27.08 23.78
C ASN A 892 10.37 26.93 24.62
N ILE A 893 10.12 25.78 25.24
CA ILE A 893 8.93 25.57 26.07
C ILE A 893 9.04 26.33 27.40
N LYS A 894 8.04 27.17 27.69
CA LYS A 894 7.98 28.00 28.90
C LYS A 894 7.24 27.25 30.01
N ASN A 895 7.87 26.25 30.60
CA ASN A 895 7.32 25.48 31.71
C ASN A 895 8.40 25.21 32.76
N ASP A 896 8.07 25.31 34.05
CA ASP A 896 9.05 25.20 35.14
C ASP A 896 9.69 23.82 35.22
N MET A 897 8.93 22.75 34.97
CA MET A 897 9.48 21.39 34.90
C MET A 897 10.54 21.27 33.79
N HIS A 898 10.29 21.85 32.62
CA HIS A 898 11.24 21.83 31.50
C HIS A 898 12.45 22.72 31.75
N LYS A 899 12.26 23.90 32.37
CA LYS A 899 13.37 24.77 32.80
C LYS A 899 14.30 24.04 33.77
N ASP A 900 13.72 23.33 34.75
CA ASP A 900 14.49 22.53 35.71
C ASP A 900 15.28 21.41 35.02
N VAL A 901 14.65 20.69 34.08
CA VAL A 901 15.30 19.65 33.27
C VAL A 901 16.44 20.23 32.44
N VAL A 902 16.22 21.37 31.76
CA VAL A 902 17.25 22.05 30.95
C VAL A 902 18.43 22.49 31.82
N ALA A 903 18.16 23.05 32.99
CA ALA A 903 19.20 23.53 33.91
C ALA A 903 20.06 22.38 34.49
N VAL A 904 19.46 21.21 34.70
CA VAL A 904 20.14 20.05 35.31
C VAL A 904 20.82 19.16 34.28
N ASP A 905 20.33 19.06 33.05
CA ASP A 905 20.87 18.16 32.02
C ASP A 905 22.21 18.64 31.44
N LYS A 906 23.27 18.47 32.23
CA LYS A 906 24.69 18.66 31.83
C LYS A 906 25.24 17.42 31.10
N GLY A 907 24.43 16.79 30.24
CA GLY A 907 24.77 15.56 29.53
C GLY A 907 24.25 14.28 30.18
N PHE A 908 23.16 14.37 30.96
CA PHE A 908 22.37 13.26 31.46
C PHE A 908 21.54 12.61 30.36
N THR A 909 21.03 13.40 29.43
CA THR A 909 20.31 12.90 28.25
C THR A 909 21.18 12.95 26.99
N PRO A 910 20.80 12.25 25.90
CA PRO A 910 21.42 12.44 24.59
C PRO A 910 21.29 13.87 24.04
N LEU A 911 20.36 14.68 24.55
CA LEU A 911 20.15 16.06 24.09
C LEU A 911 21.16 17.05 24.70
N SER A 912 21.68 16.73 25.90
CA SER A 912 22.66 17.54 26.65
C SER A 912 22.22 19.01 26.80
N LEU A 913 20.98 19.23 27.24
CA LEU A 913 20.26 20.50 27.15
C LEU A 913 21.02 21.70 27.77
N GLY A 914 21.75 21.49 28.86
CA GLY A 914 22.49 22.53 29.58
C GLY A 914 23.83 22.95 28.96
N LYS A 915 24.30 22.33 27.87
CA LYS A 915 25.46 22.84 27.10
C LYS A 915 25.05 24.07 26.30
N GLU A 916 25.94 25.04 26.09
CA GLU A 916 25.67 26.22 25.25
C GLU A 916 25.17 25.84 23.83
N LYS A 917 24.43 26.76 23.19
CA LYS A 917 23.71 26.57 21.90
C LYS A 917 24.43 25.60 20.98
N LEU A 918 23.92 24.37 20.90
CA LEU A 918 24.44 23.36 19.99
C LEU A 918 24.30 23.93 18.57
N ARG A 919 25.41 24.08 17.84
CA ARG A 919 25.35 24.51 16.43
C ARG A 919 24.36 23.60 15.71
N LYS A 920 23.42 24.19 14.97
CA LYS A 920 22.49 23.46 14.11
C LYS A 920 23.31 22.44 13.31
N PRO A 921 23.02 21.14 13.42
CA PRO A 921 23.86 20.14 12.79
C PRO A 921 23.91 20.41 11.29
N ILE A 922 25.12 20.39 10.71
CA ILE A 922 25.31 20.48 9.26
C ILE A 922 24.77 19.19 8.67
N VAL A 923 23.48 19.19 8.38
CA VAL A 923 22.81 18.13 7.63
C VAL A 923 22.85 18.57 6.18
N MET A 924 23.55 17.82 5.35
CA MET A 924 23.63 18.10 3.93
C MET A 924 22.22 18.23 3.34
N SER A 925 21.92 19.40 2.79
CA SER A 925 20.66 19.64 2.13
C SER A 925 20.58 18.81 0.84
N THR A 926 19.37 18.70 0.27
CA THR A 926 19.21 18.09 -1.05
C THR A 926 20.07 18.82 -2.10
N ILE A 927 20.19 20.14 -1.98
CA ILE A 927 20.98 20.99 -2.88
C ILE A 927 22.46 20.65 -2.75
N ASP A 928 22.98 20.54 -1.53
CA ASP A 928 24.39 20.19 -1.29
C ASP A 928 24.74 18.81 -1.85
N ARG A 929 23.86 17.82 -1.62
CA ARG A 929 24.04 16.46 -2.15
C ARG A 929 24.03 16.46 -3.68
N VAL A 930 23.13 17.24 -4.27
CA VAL A 930 23.05 17.42 -5.73
C VAL A 930 24.33 18.07 -6.25
N ALA A 931 24.84 19.11 -5.60
CA ALA A 931 26.08 19.78 -6.00
C ALA A 931 27.28 18.82 -5.97
N ILE A 932 27.44 18.04 -4.88
CA ILE A 932 28.49 17.02 -4.79
C ILE A 932 28.32 15.95 -5.86
N TRP A 933 27.09 15.54 -6.16
CA TRP A 933 26.84 14.56 -7.22
C TRP A 933 27.16 15.13 -8.61
N ARG A 934 26.71 16.35 -8.92
CA ARG A 934 26.93 17.05 -10.19
C ARG A 934 28.41 17.26 -10.49
N ASN A 935 29.21 17.55 -9.47
CA ASN A 935 30.63 17.86 -9.66
C ASN A 935 31.52 16.62 -9.87
N LYS A 936 30.98 15.40 -9.74
CA LYS A 936 31.72 14.18 -10.08
C LYS A 936 31.84 14.00 -11.59
N GLU A 937 33.05 13.68 -12.05
CA GLU A 937 33.36 13.55 -13.48
C GLU A 937 32.55 12.48 -14.21
N LEU A 938 32.37 11.30 -13.59
CA LEU A 938 31.58 10.19 -14.15
C LEU A 938 30.13 10.26 -13.65
N HIS A 939 29.92 10.11 -12.33
CA HIS A 939 28.58 10.05 -11.75
C HIS A 939 27.72 11.28 -12.04
N GLY A 940 28.33 12.45 -12.22
CA GLY A 940 27.64 13.71 -12.43
C GLY A 940 27.17 13.95 -13.87
N ARG A 941 27.65 13.19 -14.87
CA ARG A 941 27.34 13.42 -16.31
C ARG A 941 25.85 13.41 -16.59
N PHE A 942 25.15 12.38 -16.11
CA PHE A 942 23.69 12.29 -16.24
C PHE A 942 22.98 13.51 -15.62
N TYR A 943 23.43 13.98 -14.46
CA TYR A 943 22.79 15.13 -13.81
C TYR A 943 23.07 16.44 -14.56
N LYS A 944 24.28 16.62 -15.11
CA LYS A 944 24.61 17.77 -15.96
C LYS A 944 23.68 17.83 -17.19
N ALA A 945 23.51 16.71 -17.88
CA ALA A 945 22.59 16.59 -19.02
C ALA A 945 21.11 16.77 -18.60
N LEU A 946 20.72 16.29 -17.42
CA LEU A 946 19.38 16.48 -16.88
C LEU A 946 19.04 17.96 -16.61
N THR A 947 20.05 18.79 -16.31
CA THR A 947 19.90 20.23 -16.03
C THR A 947 20.16 21.13 -17.24
N ASP A 948 20.27 20.56 -18.43
CA ASP A 948 20.37 21.33 -19.66
C ASP A 948 19.11 22.18 -19.89
N ILE A 949 19.26 23.34 -20.55
CA ILE A 949 18.18 24.31 -20.78
C ILE A 949 17.06 23.72 -21.64
N ASP A 950 17.36 22.79 -22.54
CA ASP A 950 16.38 22.21 -23.46
C ASP A 950 15.73 20.91 -22.94
N VAL A 951 16.18 20.39 -21.79
CA VAL A 951 15.68 19.15 -21.19
C VAL A 951 14.57 19.44 -20.18
N ASP A 952 13.49 18.66 -20.24
CA ASP A 952 12.46 18.65 -19.19
C ASP A 952 12.92 17.75 -18.05
N GLN A 953 13.47 18.36 -17.00
CA GLN A 953 13.93 17.65 -15.81
C GLN A 953 12.83 16.79 -15.16
N SER A 954 11.61 17.31 -15.05
CA SER A 954 10.52 16.65 -14.35
C SER A 954 10.06 15.40 -15.11
N SER A 955 9.86 15.54 -16.42
CA SER A 955 9.49 14.41 -17.29
C SER A 955 10.61 13.38 -17.37
N SER A 956 11.88 13.81 -17.47
CA SER A 956 13.05 12.93 -17.59
C SER A 956 13.30 12.01 -16.39
N VAL A 957 12.87 12.40 -15.18
CA VAL A 957 13.00 11.56 -13.97
C VAL A 957 11.69 10.89 -13.54
N SER A 958 10.60 11.10 -14.28
CA SER A 958 9.28 10.55 -13.95
C SER A 958 9.28 9.01 -13.84
N TRP A 959 10.12 8.32 -14.62
CA TRP A 959 10.28 6.87 -14.55
C TRP A 959 10.72 6.36 -13.18
N LEU A 960 11.45 7.15 -12.38
CA LEU A 960 11.84 6.79 -11.02
C LEU A 960 10.63 6.74 -10.08
N GLN A 961 9.55 7.47 -10.39
CA GLN A 961 8.33 7.48 -9.59
C GLN A 961 7.28 6.51 -10.15
N HIS A 962 7.14 6.45 -11.48
CA HIS A 962 6.01 5.79 -12.14
C HIS A 962 6.41 4.58 -13.01
N GLY A 963 7.70 4.37 -13.29
CA GLY A 963 8.17 3.30 -14.19
C GLY A 963 7.96 1.89 -13.65
N ASN A 964 7.79 1.75 -12.33
CA ASN A 964 7.56 0.46 -11.64
C ASN A 964 8.61 -0.61 -11.98
N LEU A 965 9.88 -0.21 -12.13
CA LEU A 965 10.98 -1.14 -12.43
C LEU A 965 11.29 -2.04 -11.23
N PHE A 966 11.90 -3.20 -11.51
CA PHE A 966 12.48 -4.03 -10.44
C PHE A 966 13.60 -3.25 -9.77
N GLY A 967 13.72 -3.41 -8.46
CA GLY A 967 14.74 -2.70 -7.71
C GLY A 967 16.18 -2.99 -8.18
N GLU A 968 16.42 -4.21 -8.63
CA GLU A 968 17.67 -4.67 -9.23
C GLU A 968 17.92 -4.06 -10.60
N THR A 969 16.85 -3.86 -11.38
CA THR A 969 16.95 -3.23 -12.71
C THR A 969 17.13 -1.73 -12.58
N GLU A 970 16.40 -1.08 -11.67
CA GLU A 970 16.59 0.33 -11.32
C GLU A 970 18.01 0.59 -10.79
N GLY A 971 18.54 -0.30 -9.94
CA GLY A 971 19.93 -0.27 -9.47
C GLY A 971 20.94 -0.35 -10.61
N PHE A 972 20.72 -1.26 -11.55
CA PHE A 972 21.60 -1.42 -12.70
C PHE A 972 21.52 -0.24 -13.69
N VAL A 973 20.33 0.27 -13.97
CA VAL A 973 20.13 1.48 -14.79
C VAL A 973 20.85 2.69 -14.17
N CYS A 974 20.76 2.87 -12.86
CA CYS A 974 21.50 3.94 -12.18
C CYS A 974 23.02 3.75 -12.31
N ALA A 975 23.52 2.51 -12.27
CA ALA A 975 24.94 2.22 -12.45
C ALA A 975 25.43 2.48 -13.89
N ILE A 976 24.57 2.26 -14.89
CA ILE A 976 24.83 2.65 -16.29
C ILE A 976 24.94 4.17 -16.41
N MET A 977 23.96 4.91 -15.86
CA MET A 977 23.96 6.38 -15.85
C MET A 977 25.11 6.99 -15.04
N ASP A 978 25.59 6.27 -14.02
CA ASP A 978 26.75 6.66 -13.23
C ASP A 978 28.09 6.29 -13.93
N GLU A 979 28.03 5.59 -15.08
CA GLU A 979 29.17 5.09 -15.86
C GLU A 979 30.16 4.19 -15.09
N VAL A 980 29.64 3.42 -14.11
CA VAL A 980 30.48 2.58 -13.22
C VAL A 980 30.42 1.09 -13.50
N ILE A 981 29.91 0.73 -14.67
CA ILE A 981 29.89 -0.64 -15.16
C ILE A 981 31.30 -1.02 -15.63
N LYS A 982 31.70 -2.28 -15.40
CA LYS A 982 33.03 -2.80 -15.76
C LYS A 982 33.19 -2.98 -17.28
N THR A 983 33.38 -1.91 -18.02
CA THR A 983 33.79 -1.95 -19.43
C THR A 983 35.31 -1.93 -19.57
N ASN A 984 35.88 -2.30 -20.71
CA ASN A 984 37.33 -2.27 -20.92
C ASN A 984 37.92 -0.86 -20.75
N ASN A 985 37.19 0.20 -21.16
CA ASN A 985 37.57 1.58 -20.87
C ASN A 985 37.64 1.86 -19.36
N TYR A 986 36.62 1.43 -18.60
CA TYR A 986 36.60 1.57 -17.14
C TYR A 986 37.73 0.77 -16.48
N ARG A 987 38.00 -0.43 -16.99
CA ARG A 987 39.09 -1.31 -16.50
C ARG A 987 40.45 -0.67 -16.73
N LYS A 988 40.73 -0.16 -17.93
CA LYS A 988 41.97 0.54 -18.28
C LYS A 988 42.17 1.81 -17.46
N HIS A 989 41.20 2.73 -17.48
CA HIS A 989 41.40 4.09 -16.98
C HIS A 989 41.07 4.26 -15.49
N ILE A 990 40.11 3.48 -14.98
CA ILE A 990 39.64 3.61 -13.59
C ILE A 990 40.19 2.50 -12.69
N MET A 991 40.16 1.24 -13.13
CA MET A 991 40.72 0.15 -12.33
C MET A 991 42.23 -0.03 -12.53
N LYS A 992 42.76 0.42 -13.68
CA LYS A 992 44.17 0.28 -14.07
C LYS A 992 44.66 -1.17 -13.98
N ASP A 993 43.84 -2.12 -14.41
CA ASP A 993 44.12 -3.57 -14.32
C ASP A 993 44.86 -4.14 -15.54
N GLY A 994 45.47 -3.28 -16.37
CA GLY A 994 46.21 -3.68 -17.57
C GLY A 994 45.33 -4.02 -18.79
N THR A 995 44.00 -4.04 -18.67
CA THR A 995 43.10 -4.36 -19.80
C THR A 995 43.23 -3.32 -20.93
N PRO A 996 43.40 -3.74 -22.20
CA PRO A 996 43.39 -2.80 -23.33
C PRO A 996 41.99 -2.22 -23.56
N ASP A 997 41.91 -0.92 -23.87
CA ASP A 997 40.64 -0.24 -24.15
C ASP A 997 40.19 -0.47 -25.59
N ILE A 998 39.86 -1.72 -25.87
CA ILE A 998 39.34 -2.20 -27.15
C ILE A 998 37.96 -2.79 -26.90
N CYS A 999 36.99 -2.43 -27.74
CA CYS A 999 35.62 -2.93 -27.67
C CYS A 999 35.54 -4.41 -28.02
N ARG A 1000 34.97 -5.22 -27.12
CA ARG A 1000 34.75 -6.67 -27.32
C ARG A 1000 33.87 -7.00 -28.52
N ALA A 1001 32.96 -6.11 -28.93
CA ALA A 1001 32.05 -6.38 -30.04
C ALA A 1001 32.55 -5.89 -31.40
N CYS A 1002 33.04 -4.64 -31.49
CA CYS A 1002 33.45 -4.05 -32.77
C CYS A 1002 34.96 -3.97 -32.96
N ARG A 1003 35.76 -4.36 -31.96
CA ARG A 1003 37.23 -4.33 -31.95
C ARG A 1003 37.86 -2.94 -32.22
N LYS A 1004 37.08 -1.85 -32.13
CA LYS A 1004 37.57 -0.47 -32.17
C LYS A 1004 37.99 0.01 -30.76
N PRO A 1005 38.92 0.98 -30.65
CA PRO A 1005 39.30 1.57 -29.37
C PRO A 1005 38.13 2.32 -28.69
N GLY A 1006 38.13 2.36 -27.36
CA GLY A 1006 37.17 3.16 -26.58
C GLY A 1006 35.88 2.43 -26.19
N GLU A 1007 35.97 1.31 -25.45
CA GLU A 1007 34.83 0.57 -24.92
C GLU A 1007 34.19 1.28 -23.70
N SER A 1008 33.69 2.49 -23.89
CA SER A 1008 32.94 3.21 -22.86
C SER A 1008 31.47 2.75 -22.81
N ILE A 1009 30.76 3.10 -21.72
CA ILE A 1009 29.31 2.85 -21.67
C ILE A 1009 28.58 3.58 -22.79
N ARG A 1010 28.97 4.83 -23.09
CA ARG A 1010 28.47 5.61 -24.21
C ARG A 1010 28.63 4.86 -25.54
N HIS A 1011 29.80 4.27 -25.78
CA HIS A 1011 30.05 3.44 -26.95
C HIS A 1011 29.10 2.24 -27.00
N ILE A 1012 28.94 1.49 -25.91
CA ILE A 1012 28.08 0.29 -25.86
C ILE A 1012 26.61 0.62 -26.11
N VAL A 1013 26.08 1.71 -25.55
CA VAL A 1013 24.63 2.01 -25.60
C VAL A 1013 24.19 2.74 -26.85
N SER A 1014 25.11 3.38 -27.59
CA SER A 1014 24.77 4.23 -28.75
C SER A 1014 25.81 4.33 -29.86
N GLY A 1015 27.08 3.95 -29.62
CA GLY A 1015 28.17 4.21 -30.56
C GLY A 1015 28.77 2.98 -31.26
N CYS A 1016 28.38 1.75 -30.87
CA CYS A 1016 28.97 0.54 -31.41
C CYS A 1016 28.28 0.13 -32.73
N GLY A 1017 28.99 0.27 -33.86
CA GLY A 1017 28.47 -0.08 -35.18
C GLY A 1017 27.99 -1.53 -35.30
N ARG A 1018 28.64 -2.48 -34.60
CA ARG A 1018 28.23 -3.90 -34.56
C ARG A 1018 26.86 -4.12 -33.90
N LEU A 1019 26.45 -3.22 -33.00
CA LEU A 1019 25.17 -3.32 -32.27
C LEU A 1019 24.03 -2.56 -32.96
N ALA A 1020 24.33 -1.72 -33.95
CA ALA A 1020 23.36 -0.83 -34.60
C ALA A 1020 22.21 -1.60 -35.27
N ASN A 1021 22.53 -2.52 -36.18
CA ASN A 1021 21.54 -3.25 -36.99
C ASN A 1021 20.79 -4.36 -36.21
N GLY A 1022 21.11 -4.57 -34.93
CA GLY A 1022 20.47 -5.60 -34.10
C GLY A 1022 19.86 -5.01 -32.84
N GLU A 1023 20.71 -4.72 -31.87
CA GLU A 1023 20.29 -4.29 -30.53
C GLU A 1023 19.68 -2.88 -30.52
N TYR A 1024 20.27 -1.93 -31.24
CA TYR A 1024 19.76 -0.55 -31.27
C TYR A 1024 18.44 -0.48 -32.04
N LEU A 1025 18.36 -1.15 -33.18
CA LEU A 1025 17.12 -1.31 -33.95
C LEU A 1025 16.02 -1.99 -33.13
N HIS A 1026 16.36 -3.02 -32.34
CA HIS A 1026 15.37 -3.65 -31.46
C HIS A 1026 14.80 -2.67 -30.42
N ARG A 1027 15.66 -1.90 -29.75
CA ARG A 1027 15.24 -0.88 -28.78
C ARG A 1027 14.37 0.20 -29.42
N HIS A 1028 14.77 0.67 -30.61
CA HIS A 1028 14.00 1.59 -31.43
C HIS A 1028 12.59 1.06 -31.69
N ASN A 1029 12.48 -0.17 -32.20
CA ASN A 1029 11.21 -0.78 -32.55
C ASN A 1029 10.29 -0.99 -31.34
N GLN A 1030 10.82 -1.14 -30.12
CA GLN A 1030 9.97 -1.17 -28.91
C GLN A 1030 9.24 0.16 -28.67
N VAL A 1031 9.90 1.30 -28.92
CA VAL A 1031 9.28 2.63 -28.79
C VAL A 1031 8.28 2.85 -29.92
N ALA A 1032 8.64 2.51 -31.16
CA ALA A 1032 7.76 2.61 -32.31
C ALA A 1032 6.48 1.79 -32.14
N ARG A 1033 6.58 0.56 -31.62
CA ARG A 1033 5.40 -0.27 -31.31
C ARG A 1033 4.44 0.40 -30.32
N ILE A 1034 4.96 1.13 -29.34
CA ILE A 1034 4.12 1.86 -28.38
C ILE A 1034 3.35 2.95 -29.11
N ILE A 1035 4.03 3.80 -29.88
CA ILE A 1035 3.37 4.91 -30.60
C ILE A 1035 2.35 4.38 -31.60
N HIS A 1036 2.74 3.42 -32.45
CA HIS A 1036 1.87 2.82 -33.46
C HIS A 1036 0.61 2.21 -32.84
N GLN A 1037 0.74 1.45 -31.75
CA GLN A 1037 -0.41 0.85 -31.08
C GLN A 1037 -1.37 1.89 -30.51
N GLN A 1038 -0.86 2.96 -29.91
CA GLN A 1038 -1.71 4.00 -29.33
C GLN A 1038 -2.45 4.80 -30.42
N LEU A 1039 -1.79 5.06 -31.56
CA LEU A 1039 -2.45 5.63 -32.74
C LEU A 1039 -3.53 4.67 -33.27
N ALA A 1040 -3.21 3.39 -33.43
CA ALA A 1040 -4.16 2.38 -33.92
C ALA A 1040 -5.40 2.26 -33.02
N LEU A 1041 -5.24 2.27 -31.69
CA LEU A 1041 -6.35 2.26 -30.75
C LEU A 1041 -7.18 3.54 -30.83
N ARG A 1042 -6.53 4.71 -30.93
CA ARG A 1042 -7.20 6.01 -30.99
C ARG A 1042 -8.10 6.14 -32.22
N TYR A 1043 -7.64 5.66 -33.37
CA TYR A 1043 -8.39 5.72 -34.63
C TYR A 1043 -9.29 4.48 -34.87
N GLY A 1044 -9.48 3.62 -33.87
CA GLY A 1044 -10.34 2.43 -33.99
C GLY A 1044 -9.85 1.39 -35.00
N LEU A 1045 -8.55 1.38 -35.32
CA LEU A 1045 -7.92 0.41 -36.24
C LEU A 1045 -7.64 -0.94 -35.54
N VAL A 1046 -7.63 -0.95 -34.21
CA VAL A 1046 -7.49 -2.14 -33.37
C VAL A 1046 -8.41 -2.03 -32.16
N GLU A 1047 -9.07 -3.11 -31.77
CA GLU A 1047 -10.04 -3.12 -30.67
C GLU A 1047 -9.40 -3.21 -29.27
N ASN A 1048 -8.28 -3.93 -29.14
CA ASN A 1048 -7.75 -4.34 -27.84
C ASN A 1048 -6.30 -3.90 -27.60
N GLU A 1049 -6.04 -3.29 -26.44
CA GLU A 1049 -4.68 -2.96 -26.02
C GLU A 1049 -3.92 -4.23 -25.55
N LEU A 1050 -2.90 -4.61 -26.31
CA LEU A 1050 -1.92 -5.63 -25.94
C LEU A 1050 -0.69 -4.99 -25.27
N PRO A 1051 0.06 -5.74 -24.43
CA PRO A 1051 1.38 -5.28 -24.00
C PRO A 1051 2.29 -5.03 -25.22
N TYR A 1052 2.96 -3.87 -25.30
CA TYR A 1052 3.74 -3.45 -26.48
C TYR A 1052 4.77 -4.47 -26.99
N TYR A 1053 5.39 -5.24 -26.09
CA TYR A 1053 6.35 -6.30 -26.44
C TYR A 1053 5.71 -7.57 -27.04
N ARG A 1054 4.37 -7.65 -27.05
CA ARG A 1054 3.57 -8.67 -27.76
C ARG A 1054 2.84 -8.10 -28.97
N TYR A 1055 2.78 -6.78 -29.08
CA TYR A 1055 2.18 -6.11 -30.22
C TYR A 1055 3.12 -6.20 -31.40
N ASN A 1056 2.60 -6.70 -32.52
CA ASN A 1056 3.28 -6.76 -33.80
C ASN A 1056 2.48 -5.88 -34.76
N PRO A 1057 3.01 -4.69 -35.13
CA PRO A 1057 2.40 -3.82 -36.11
C PRO A 1057 2.26 -4.54 -37.45
N THR A 1058 1.13 -4.35 -38.12
CA THR A 1058 0.97 -4.72 -39.53
C THR A 1058 1.55 -3.61 -40.42
N PRO A 1059 2.03 -3.91 -41.63
CA PRO A 1059 2.64 -2.91 -42.51
C PRO A 1059 1.71 -1.73 -42.86
N PHE A 1060 0.40 -1.99 -42.88
CA PHE A 1060 -0.63 -0.96 -42.96
C PHE A 1060 -1.88 -1.37 -42.18
N LEU A 1061 -2.67 -0.38 -41.76
CA LEU A 1061 -4.00 -0.49 -41.19
C LEU A 1061 -4.87 0.62 -41.77
N GLU A 1062 -6.12 0.32 -42.11
CA GLU A 1062 -7.01 1.28 -42.75
C GLU A 1062 -8.45 1.11 -42.28
N ASN A 1063 -9.18 2.22 -42.17
CA ASN A 1063 -10.63 2.26 -42.09
C ASN A 1063 -11.18 3.51 -42.84
N SER A 1064 -12.46 3.80 -42.69
CA SER A 1064 -13.12 4.97 -43.31
C SER A 1064 -12.52 6.31 -42.88
N HIS A 1065 -11.88 6.39 -41.71
CA HIS A 1065 -11.44 7.65 -41.09
C HIS A 1065 -9.92 7.83 -41.07
N ALA A 1066 -9.14 6.75 -41.16
CA ALA A 1066 -7.69 6.81 -41.03
C ALA A 1066 -6.96 5.69 -41.77
N LEU A 1067 -5.74 5.99 -42.20
CA LEU A 1067 -4.77 5.06 -42.76
C LEU A 1067 -3.45 5.19 -41.99
N LEU A 1068 -2.89 4.07 -41.53
CA LEU A 1068 -1.69 4.03 -40.69
C LEU A 1068 -0.67 3.07 -41.30
N TYR A 1069 0.50 3.58 -41.67
CA TYR A 1069 1.64 2.82 -42.18
C TYR A 1069 2.69 2.56 -41.11
N TRP A 1070 3.39 1.43 -41.24
CA TRP A 1070 4.51 1.01 -40.39
C TRP A 1070 5.72 0.61 -41.23
N ASP A 1071 6.88 1.24 -40.97
CA ASP A 1071 8.20 0.91 -41.54
C ASP A 1071 8.16 0.65 -43.06
N ARG A 1072 7.46 1.51 -43.80
CA ARG A 1072 7.20 1.38 -45.24
C ARG A 1072 7.72 2.59 -46.00
N SER A 1073 8.36 2.34 -47.13
CA SER A 1073 8.78 3.40 -48.05
C SER A 1073 7.56 4.00 -48.75
N ILE A 1074 7.51 5.33 -48.77
CA ILE A 1074 6.53 6.09 -49.53
C ILE A 1074 7.04 6.24 -50.96
N ILE A 1075 6.20 5.85 -51.91
CA ILE A 1075 6.51 5.98 -53.33
C ILE A 1075 6.12 7.39 -53.74
N THR A 1076 7.07 8.11 -54.33
CA THR A 1076 6.93 9.48 -54.82
C THR A 1076 7.32 9.53 -56.30
N ASP A 1077 6.75 10.48 -57.05
CA ASP A 1077 7.06 10.72 -58.46
C ASP A 1077 8.49 11.25 -58.66
N ARG A 1078 9.01 11.98 -57.67
CA ARG A 1078 10.38 12.48 -57.60
C ARG A 1078 11.24 11.62 -56.68
N PHE A 1079 12.54 11.58 -56.95
CA PHE A 1079 13.49 10.90 -56.07
C PHE A 1079 13.65 11.66 -54.75
N ILE A 1080 13.24 11.03 -53.65
CA ILE A 1080 13.45 11.53 -52.29
C ILE A 1080 14.37 10.58 -51.54
N ALA A 1081 15.55 11.06 -51.14
CA ALA A 1081 16.53 10.24 -50.44
C ALA A 1081 16.01 9.69 -49.09
N ALA A 1082 15.15 10.44 -48.40
CA ALA A 1082 14.55 10.08 -47.12
C ALA A 1082 13.06 9.71 -47.26
N ASN A 1083 12.75 8.62 -47.96
CA ASN A 1083 11.37 8.21 -48.25
C ASN A 1083 10.78 7.12 -47.32
N LYS A 1084 11.53 6.67 -46.31
CA LYS A 1084 11.11 5.59 -45.40
C LYS A 1084 11.01 6.06 -43.94
N PRO A 1085 9.90 6.74 -43.55
CA PRO A 1085 9.61 7.08 -42.17
C PRO A 1085 9.16 5.86 -41.35
N ASP A 1086 9.25 5.95 -40.02
CA ASP A 1086 8.88 4.83 -39.13
C ASP A 1086 7.37 4.57 -39.11
N ILE A 1087 6.57 5.66 -39.03
CA ILE A 1087 5.11 5.61 -39.02
C ILE A 1087 4.57 6.78 -39.83
N VAL A 1088 3.56 6.54 -40.66
CA VAL A 1088 2.79 7.60 -41.33
C VAL A 1088 1.32 7.40 -41.03
N LEU A 1089 0.65 8.45 -40.56
CA LEU A 1089 -0.79 8.46 -40.29
C LEU A 1089 -1.44 9.46 -41.24
N VAL A 1090 -2.46 9.03 -41.98
CA VAL A 1090 -3.34 9.90 -42.76
C VAL A 1090 -4.69 9.91 -42.08
N ASP A 1091 -5.08 11.07 -41.55
CA ASP A 1091 -6.40 11.32 -40.99
C ASP A 1091 -7.31 11.89 -42.09
N ARG A 1092 -8.28 11.08 -42.52
CA ARG A 1092 -9.23 11.43 -43.59
C ARG A 1092 -10.26 12.44 -43.12
N SER A 1093 -10.56 12.48 -41.81
CA SER A 1093 -11.55 13.40 -41.25
C SER A 1093 -11.05 14.84 -41.21
N THR A 1094 -9.77 15.02 -40.90
CA THR A 1094 -9.13 16.34 -40.83
C THR A 1094 -8.27 16.66 -42.05
N ARG A 1095 -8.29 15.78 -43.06
CA ARG A 1095 -7.47 15.83 -44.28
C ARG A 1095 -6.01 16.16 -43.98
N ARG A 1096 -5.40 15.48 -43.01
CA ARG A 1096 -4.02 15.73 -42.57
C ARG A 1096 -3.18 14.47 -42.56
N ALA A 1097 -1.95 14.57 -43.02
CA ALA A 1097 -0.95 13.51 -42.88
C ALA A 1097 0.05 13.85 -41.77
N ILE A 1098 0.54 12.83 -41.06
CA ILE A 1098 1.50 12.96 -39.98
C ILE A 1098 2.62 11.95 -40.18
N ILE A 1099 3.84 12.44 -40.33
CA ILE A 1099 5.06 11.64 -40.38
C ILE A 1099 5.64 11.57 -38.96
N VAL A 1100 5.78 10.36 -38.43
CA VAL A 1100 6.39 10.14 -37.12
C VAL A 1100 7.69 9.39 -37.30
N ASP A 1101 8.77 9.98 -36.82
CA ASP A 1101 10.10 9.38 -36.83
C ASP A 1101 10.64 9.34 -35.40
N ILE A 1102 11.22 8.20 -35.03
CA ILE A 1102 11.66 7.91 -33.67
C ILE A 1102 13.17 7.84 -33.66
N THR A 1103 13.79 8.50 -32.67
CA THR A 1103 15.24 8.46 -32.53
C THR A 1103 15.63 8.33 -31.07
N ILE A 1104 16.62 7.46 -30.80
CA ILE A 1104 17.11 7.18 -29.45
C ILE A 1104 18.60 7.51 -29.36
N PRO A 1105 18.98 8.80 -29.26
CA PRO A 1105 20.37 9.24 -29.26
C PRO A 1105 21.00 9.13 -27.87
N HIS A 1106 22.32 9.38 -27.79
CA HIS A 1106 22.96 9.68 -26.51
C HIS A 1106 22.43 11.01 -25.93
N ASP A 1107 22.58 11.21 -24.62
CA ASP A 1107 22.07 12.37 -23.87
C ASP A 1107 22.46 13.71 -24.53
N ASP A 1108 23.73 13.90 -24.88
CA ASP A 1108 24.26 15.13 -25.50
C ASP A 1108 23.69 15.45 -26.89
N ASN A 1109 23.12 14.46 -27.58
CA ASN A 1109 22.64 14.60 -28.96
C ASN A 1109 21.12 14.74 -29.04
N LEU A 1110 20.43 14.91 -27.91
CA LEU A 1110 18.97 14.91 -27.85
C LEU A 1110 18.35 15.99 -28.75
N VAL A 1111 18.76 17.25 -28.58
CA VAL A 1111 18.22 18.40 -29.33
C VAL A 1111 18.68 18.39 -30.79
N LYS A 1112 19.93 17.99 -31.03
CA LYS A 1112 20.50 17.90 -32.39
C LYS A 1112 19.72 16.87 -33.22
N ALA A 1113 19.46 15.69 -32.67
CA ALA A 1113 18.69 14.65 -33.35
C ALA A 1113 17.26 15.10 -33.69
N GLU A 1114 16.62 15.89 -32.81
CA GLU A 1114 15.29 16.42 -33.06
C GLU A 1114 15.26 17.38 -34.27
N LYS A 1115 16.21 18.32 -34.34
CA LYS A 1115 16.33 19.27 -35.46
C LYS A 1115 16.67 18.57 -36.78
N GLU A 1116 17.57 17.59 -36.73
CA GLU A 1116 17.95 16.78 -37.89
C GLU A 1116 16.73 16.04 -38.48
N LYS A 1117 15.86 15.48 -37.64
CA LYS A 1117 14.67 14.75 -38.11
C LYS A 1117 13.58 15.65 -38.68
N LEU A 1118 13.40 16.85 -38.16
CA LEU A 1118 12.50 17.84 -38.75
C LEU A 1118 12.94 18.23 -40.17
N SER A 1119 14.25 18.37 -40.38
CA SER A 1119 14.82 18.74 -41.68
C SER A 1119 14.80 17.55 -42.66
N LYS A 1120 15.09 16.33 -42.18
CA LYS A 1120 15.23 15.12 -43.00
C LYS A 1120 14.00 14.78 -43.85
N TYR A 1121 12.79 14.98 -43.34
CA TYR A 1121 11.55 14.58 -44.02
C TYR A 1121 10.76 15.76 -44.59
N LEU A 1122 11.35 16.95 -44.68
CA LEU A 1122 10.66 18.14 -45.17
C LEU A 1122 10.19 17.95 -46.61
N ASP A 1123 11.08 17.48 -47.49
CA ASP A 1123 10.76 17.21 -48.90
C ASP A 1123 9.67 16.13 -49.02
N LEU A 1124 9.78 15.05 -48.23
CA LEU A 1124 8.76 14.00 -48.20
C LEU A 1124 7.39 14.55 -47.73
N ALA A 1125 7.36 15.47 -46.77
CA ALA A 1125 6.13 16.05 -46.28
C ALA A 1125 5.45 16.93 -47.35
N HIS A 1126 6.21 17.70 -48.12
CA HIS A 1126 5.67 18.47 -49.24
C HIS A 1126 5.08 17.55 -50.32
N GLU A 1127 5.81 16.49 -50.69
CA GLU A 1127 5.35 15.54 -51.70
C GLU A 1127 4.12 14.74 -51.25
N ILE A 1128 4.06 14.31 -49.98
CA ILE A 1128 2.84 13.67 -49.43
C ILE A 1128 1.65 14.63 -49.48
N THR A 1129 1.86 15.92 -49.20
CA THR A 1129 0.79 16.92 -49.23
C THR A 1129 0.23 17.08 -50.65
N ALA A 1130 1.12 17.17 -51.64
CA ALA A 1130 0.74 17.28 -53.05
C ALA A 1130 0.08 15.99 -53.58
N MET A 1131 0.66 14.81 -53.30
CA MET A 1131 0.23 13.55 -53.89
C MET A 1131 -1.04 12.98 -53.26
N TRP A 1132 -1.23 13.12 -51.94
CA TRP A 1132 -2.31 12.42 -51.22
C TRP A 1132 -3.55 13.30 -50.96
N ASN A 1133 -3.62 14.48 -51.58
CA ASN A 1133 -4.74 15.41 -51.49
C ASN A 1133 -5.13 15.75 -50.04
N VAL A 1134 -4.12 15.94 -49.18
CA VAL A 1134 -4.27 16.35 -47.77
C VAL A 1134 -3.95 17.84 -47.65
N ASP A 1135 -4.61 18.54 -46.72
CA ASP A 1135 -4.46 19.99 -46.51
C ASP A 1135 -3.09 20.36 -45.94
N SER A 1136 -2.47 19.45 -45.18
CA SER A 1136 -1.09 19.60 -44.68
C SER A 1136 -0.49 18.28 -44.20
N THR A 1137 0.84 18.18 -44.28
CA THR A 1137 1.63 17.10 -43.69
C THR A 1137 2.52 17.63 -42.56
N ILE A 1138 2.42 17.03 -41.37
CA ILE A 1138 3.17 17.46 -40.18
C ILE A 1138 4.23 16.43 -39.81
N ILE A 1139 5.46 16.86 -39.57
CA ILE A 1139 6.55 16.02 -39.08
C ILE A 1139 6.58 16.08 -37.55
N VAL A 1140 6.57 14.92 -36.90
CA VAL A 1140 6.60 14.78 -35.44
C VAL A 1140 7.75 13.87 -35.02
N PRO A 1141 8.91 14.43 -34.62
CA PRO A 1141 10.03 13.63 -34.14
C PRO A 1141 9.81 13.21 -32.68
N ILE A 1142 9.87 11.90 -32.41
CA ILE A 1142 9.80 11.34 -31.07
C ILE A 1142 11.21 10.97 -30.63
N VAL A 1143 11.86 11.90 -29.92
CA VAL A 1143 13.26 11.75 -29.47
C VAL A 1143 13.32 11.49 -27.97
N VAL A 1144 14.01 10.43 -27.58
CA VAL A 1144 14.23 10.05 -26.17
C VAL A 1144 15.64 9.52 -26.00
N SER A 1145 16.41 10.02 -25.03
CA SER A 1145 17.80 9.57 -24.89
C SER A 1145 17.90 8.11 -24.42
N VAL A 1146 19.05 7.48 -24.63
CA VAL A 1146 19.34 6.12 -24.11
C VAL A 1146 19.18 5.99 -22.59
N ASN A 1147 19.33 7.09 -21.84
CA ASN A 1147 19.12 7.19 -20.40
C ASN A 1147 17.72 7.74 -20.02
N GLY A 1148 16.84 7.94 -21.00
CA GLY A 1148 15.45 8.35 -20.78
C GLY A 1148 15.23 9.84 -20.57
N LEU A 1149 16.18 10.70 -20.96
CA LEU A 1149 15.98 12.15 -21.00
C LEU A 1149 15.00 12.52 -22.11
N LEU A 1150 14.18 13.54 -21.83
CA LEU A 1150 13.15 14.07 -22.72
C LEU A 1150 13.33 15.58 -22.90
N ALA A 1151 13.22 16.05 -24.13
CA ALA A 1151 13.23 17.48 -24.45
C ALA A 1151 11.94 18.16 -23.99
N LYS A 1152 11.98 19.48 -23.77
CA LYS A 1152 10.78 20.28 -23.40
C LYS A 1152 9.68 20.25 -24.47
N SER A 1153 10.05 20.06 -25.73
CA SER A 1153 9.15 19.90 -26.88
C SER A 1153 8.40 18.56 -26.90
N PHE A 1154 8.84 17.55 -26.14
CA PHE A 1154 8.29 16.18 -26.23
C PHE A 1154 6.78 16.11 -25.95
N ASP A 1155 6.30 16.83 -24.92
CA ASP A 1155 4.87 16.87 -24.61
C ASP A 1155 4.07 17.62 -25.70
N GLN A 1156 4.68 18.57 -26.43
CA GLN A 1156 4.06 19.22 -27.59
C GLN A 1156 3.93 18.24 -28.77
N HIS A 1157 4.94 17.40 -28.98
CA HIS A 1157 4.90 16.35 -30.01
C HIS A 1157 3.81 15.31 -29.73
N LEU A 1158 3.67 14.85 -28.49
CA LEU A 1158 2.55 13.98 -28.12
C LEU A 1158 1.20 14.65 -28.35
N LYS A 1159 1.06 15.95 -28.07
CA LYS A 1159 -0.17 16.70 -28.38
C LYS A 1159 -0.45 16.78 -29.88
N LYS A 1160 0.57 16.96 -30.73
CA LYS A 1160 0.41 16.93 -32.20
C LYS A 1160 -0.12 15.57 -32.68
N LEU A 1161 0.30 14.47 -32.05
CA LEU A 1161 -0.24 13.12 -32.30
C LEU A 1161 -1.59 12.87 -31.64
N SER A 1162 -2.10 13.85 -30.88
CA SER A 1162 -3.24 13.68 -29.99
C SER A 1162 -3.09 12.45 -29.08
N LEU A 1163 -1.91 12.24 -28.52
CA LEU A 1163 -1.62 11.14 -27.61
C LEU A 1163 -1.55 11.65 -26.16
N ASP A 1164 -2.00 10.83 -25.22
CA ASP A 1164 -1.98 11.17 -23.81
C ASP A 1164 -0.55 11.29 -23.25
N CYS A 1165 -0.35 12.25 -22.35
CA CYS A 1165 0.95 12.50 -21.73
C CYS A 1165 1.47 11.35 -20.85
N TRP A 1166 0.64 10.40 -20.42
CA TRP A 1166 1.09 9.26 -19.60
C TRP A 1166 1.94 8.27 -20.41
N ILE A 1167 1.86 8.29 -21.75
CA ILE A 1167 2.60 7.39 -22.65
C ILE A 1167 4.12 7.59 -22.50
N LYS A 1168 4.59 8.79 -22.17
CA LYS A 1168 6.03 9.07 -21.96
C LYS A 1168 6.67 8.14 -20.93
N GLY A 1169 5.94 7.79 -19.87
CA GLY A 1169 6.42 6.84 -18.86
C GLY A 1169 6.59 5.42 -19.39
N ARG A 1170 5.76 4.98 -20.36
CA ARG A 1170 5.93 3.69 -21.04
C ARG A 1170 7.11 3.72 -22.01
N ILE A 1171 7.30 4.82 -22.74
CA ILE A 1171 8.44 5.03 -23.65
C ILE A 1171 9.75 4.99 -22.86
N GLN A 1172 9.90 5.82 -21.82
CA GLN A 1172 11.09 5.81 -20.96
C GLN A 1172 11.37 4.43 -20.39
N LYS A 1173 10.33 3.73 -19.91
CA LYS A 1173 10.47 2.38 -19.39
C LYS A 1173 10.99 1.39 -20.44
N ALA A 1174 10.47 1.43 -21.66
CA ALA A 1174 10.91 0.56 -22.74
C ALA A 1174 12.40 0.82 -23.07
N VAL A 1175 12.76 2.10 -23.26
CA VAL A 1175 14.15 2.50 -23.55
C VAL A 1175 15.10 2.04 -22.46
N LEU A 1176 14.80 2.31 -21.19
CA LEU A 1176 15.67 1.95 -20.07
C LEU A 1176 15.81 0.43 -19.89
N LEU A 1177 14.74 -0.33 -20.12
CA LEU A 1177 14.78 -1.80 -20.05
C LEU A 1177 15.67 -2.38 -21.15
N GLU A 1178 15.53 -1.89 -22.38
CA GLU A 1178 16.33 -2.35 -23.50
C GLU A 1178 17.78 -1.87 -23.38
N THR A 1179 18.05 -0.63 -22.97
CA THR A 1179 19.42 -0.18 -22.65
C THR A 1179 20.07 -1.08 -21.58
N ALA A 1180 19.35 -1.43 -20.51
CA ALA A 1180 19.85 -2.38 -19.52
C ALA A 1180 20.06 -3.80 -20.08
N ARG A 1181 19.23 -4.24 -21.04
CA ARG A 1181 19.39 -5.53 -21.73
C ARG A 1181 20.64 -5.56 -22.58
N ILE A 1182 20.86 -4.51 -23.38
CA ILE A 1182 22.03 -4.34 -24.25
C ILE A 1182 23.30 -4.45 -23.42
N VAL A 1183 23.41 -3.67 -22.34
CA VAL A 1183 24.60 -3.70 -21.48
C VAL A 1183 24.79 -5.07 -20.83
N ARG A 1184 23.73 -5.75 -20.36
CA ARG A 1184 23.87 -7.11 -19.79
C ARG A 1184 24.35 -8.13 -20.81
N ARG A 1185 23.81 -8.11 -22.03
CA ARG A 1185 24.21 -9.02 -23.11
C ARG A 1185 25.64 -8.74 -23.56
N PHE A 1186 26.01 -7.46 -23.61
CA PHE A 1186 27.37 -7.06 -23.94
C PHE A 1186 28.37 -7.55 -22.88
N LEU A 1187 28.05 -7.42 -21.59
CA LEU A 1187 28.92 -7.89 -20.51
C LEU A 1187 29.07 -9.42 -20.46
N SER A 1188 28.18 -10.18 -21.09
CA SER A 1188 28.31 -11.64 -21.24
C SER A 1188 29.12 -12.07 -22.46
N LEU A 1189 29.57 -11.14 -23.30
CA LEU A 1189 30.57 -11.45 -24.31
C LEU A 1189 31.88 -11.77 -23.57
N GLU A 1190 32.42 -12.95 -23.80
CA GLU A 1190 33.76 -13.32 -23.32
C GLU A 1190 34.79 -12.27 -23.80
N PRO A 1191 35.86 -12.02 -23.01
CA PRO A 1191 36.93 -11.07 -23.36
C PRO A 1191 37.48 -11.25 -24.79
#